data_AF-A0A7Y8HCP0-F1
#
_entry.id   AF-A0A7Y8HCP0-F1
#
_cell.length_a   1.000
_cell.length_b   1.000
_cell.length_c   1.000
_cell.angle_alpha   90.00
_cell.angle_beta   90.00
_cell.angle_gamma   90.00
#
_symmetry.space_group_name_H-M   'P 1'
#
loop_
_entity.id
_entity.type
_entity.pdbx_description
1 polymer ?
#
loop_
_entity_poly.entity_id
_entity_poly.type
_entity_poly.pdbx_seq_one_letter_code
_entity_poly.pdbx_strand_id
1 'polypeptide(L)'
;MEDKEIKLWNEFARELRRRSRWDLDRIEDALADAMEALPVLDKKEREELLRIGWRVAERSSKLAVAFLRLGPKKIGSHSPAIRPFLIQWAIIFADHSRETLIDFLERSQETLAFLPEEETPYLLSRGLDLARLAPSISYKFFLNLSKISKEVSRDRFSPWFEEGRSLIPQSIPAALAYFSLESRRSQSRAAEEPSSVSLEEVSRFMKLFAQALTGRSLGLRPLQETKNGIQNSAGPFPCTDGETIFLPAVAKQFSTREMNFLAFKLATVHQAGYVEFGTFNFRLSAVQDLFPPEFMEACLRGISDKGKEISSLEAFFHLFPRKELARDLFHVLEGARVDHCLQREYRGLKKEMDFFLPMAMGARPPVSSLPLQQAFLESLLRWELLGEPLSPAFLAFLSQGADLTPHLMALPRPGAGVKESARAAVLLYRKLSRIPNLKPAFTWEAYTLPPLTLPLSPMGGIDPASRLVPGEEPYQNLAPLPHWGELRPELVQKKLRLRAVQNLLNQMEMGIPLSPEILKALLESGMELEVSPGGEGDEFQGLFITDLKGLKKPIGMREANHRAKEKLKKEIGSILGEVAEETGEDHHYYDEWDCQIADYRVRWCRLKEKDAETGSTEFVDRTLESYSDLVAEVRRQFQMLKPERFKKIPNLERGEEIDLNAAVEASVDRKAGQSPSEKIYIEKNRKDRDFSTLFLLDMSASTDEWVEGKNRKPEILAQEKEKKIIDIEKEALVVMAEALEEIGDEYAIYGFSGYGRKEVEFYAIKDFQEEYGDRVKGRIEKIKPQRSTRMGTAIRHAAEKMAGRESKIKNLILISDGYPQDYDYGEDRSDKEYALQDTLIALEEAGRKQIHTFCITVDRAGHDYLRKMMPPSRYLVIEETAALPRELPKIYRKLTT
;
A
#
# COMPACT_ATOMS: atom_id res chain seq x y z
N MET A 1 -38.58 51.23 -8.67
CA MET A 1 -37.92 51.63 -9.94
C MET A 1 -38.55 52.92 -10.43
N GLU A 2 -37.76 53.79 -11.05
CA GLU A 2 -38.26 55.01 -11.70
C GLU A 2 -38.87 54.68 -13.08
N ASP A 3 -39.89 55.44 -13.51
CA ASP A 3 -40.54 55.25 -14.84
C ASP A 3 -39.55 55.30 -16.02
N LYS A 4 -38.43 56.01 -15.84
CA LYS A 4 -37.35 56.09 -16.83
C LYS A 4 -36.60 54.76 -16.98
N GLU A 5 -36.36 54.02 -15.90
CA GLU A 5 -35.71 52.71 -15.93
C GLU A 5 -36.60 51.68 -16.65
N ILE A 6 -37.89 51.67 -16.34
CA ILE A 6 -38.88 50.78 -16.95
C ILE A 6 -38.94 51.01 -18.47
N LYS A 7 -38.86 52.27 -18.93
CA LYS A 7 -38.81 52.59 -20.36
C LYS A 7 -37.58 52.00 -21.05
N LEU A 8 -36.41 52.05 -20.42
CA LEU A 8 -35.16 51.51 -21.00
C LEU A 8 -35.20 49.98 -21.15
N TRP A 9 -35.75 49.26 -20.18
CA TRP A 9 -35.91 47.80 -20.28
C TRP A 9 -36.95 47.40 -21.34
N ASN A 10 -38.06 48.16 -21.44
CA ASN A 10 -39.04 47.98 -22.50
C ASN A 10 -38.46 48.27 -23.90
N GLU A 11 -37.58 49.25 -24.01
CA GLU A 11 -36.86 49.56 -25.25
C GLU A 11 -35.91 48.43 -25.65
N PHE A 12 -35.17 47.86 -24.69
CA PHE A 12 -34.34 46.69 -24.92
C PHE A 12 -35.15 45.48 -25.42
N ALA A 13 -36.28 45.17 -24.77
CA ALA A 13 -37.16 44.10 -25.22
C ALA A 13 -37.73 44.36 -26.62
N ARG A 14 -38.06 45.63 -26.95
CA ARG A 14 -38.50 46.01 -28.30
C ARG A 14 -37.42 45.76 -29.35
N GLU A 15 -36.17 46.08 -29.06
CA GLU A 15 -35.06 45.83 -29.98
C GLU A 15 -34.78 44.31 -30.12
N LEU A 16 -34.91 43.52 -29.05
CA LEU A 16 -34.86 42.06 -29.14
C LEU A 16 -35.96 41.49 -30.06
N ARG A 17 -37.19 42.01 -29.98
CA ARG A 17 -38.29 41.64 -30.90
C ARG A 17 -37.95 41.99 -32.35
N ARG A 18 -37.28 43.12 -32.60
CA ARG A 18 -36.86 43.51 -33.95
C ARG A 18 -35.79 42.57 -34.52
N ARG A 19 -34.92 42.04 -33.66
CA ARG A 19 -33.80 41.17 -34.04
C ARG A 19 -34.13 39.68 -34.06
N SER A 20 -35.16 39.23 -33.34
CA SER A 20 -35.54 37.82 -33.23
C SER A 20 -36.89 37.55 -33.88
N ARG A 21 -36.91 36.69 -34.92
CA ARG A 21 -38.15 36.33 -35.66
C ARG A 21 -38.86 35.09 -35.11
N TRP A 22 -38.29 34.42 -34.12
CA TRP A 22 -38.81 33.18 -33.55
C TRP A 22 -39.02 33.35 -32.04
N ASP A 23 -40.22 33.05 -31.56
CA ASP A 23 -40.74 33.19 -30.18
C ASP A 23 -40.85 34.62 -29.61
N LEU A 24 -41.82 35.41 -30.08
CA LEU A 24 -42.19 36.70 -29.46
C LEU A 24 -42.73 36.51 -28.03
N ASP A 25 -43.54 35.47 -27.80
CA ASP A 25 -44.15 35.16 -26.50
C ASP A 25 -43.10 34.93 -25.41
N ARG A 26 -42.02 34.21 -25.73
CA ARG A 26 -40.90 34.00 -24.78
C ARG A 26 -40.17 35.27 -24.38
N ILE A 27 -40.16 36.29 -25.25
CA ILE A 27 -39.56 37.60 -24.93
C ILE A 27 -40.46 38.36 -23.95
N GLU A 28 -41.79 38.25 -24.11
CA GLU A 28 -42.75 38.87 -23.20
C GLU A 28 -42.71 38.21 -21.82
N ASP A 29 -42.69 36.87 -21.77
CA ASP A 29 -42.55 36.11 -20.53
C ASP A 29 -41.22 36.45 -19.82
N ALA A 30 -40.10 36.46 -20.56
CA ALA A 30 -38.80 36.79 -19.98
C ALA A 30 -38.72 38.23 -19.46
N LEU A 31 -39.39 39.18 -20.13
CA LEU A 31 -39.48 40.56 -19.68
C LEU A 31 -40.34 40.67 -18.41
N ALA A 32 -41.47 39.96 -18.36
CA ALA A 32 -42.33 39.94 -17.18
C ALA A 32 -41.58 39.38 -15.96
N ASP A 33 -40.89 38.25 -16.12
CA ASP A 33 -40.02 37.64 -15.11
C ASP A 33 -38.93 38.63 -14.63
N ALA A 34 -38.31 39.35 -15.56
CA ALA A 34 -37.30 40.35 -15.23
C ALA A 34 -37.90 41.53 -14.44
N MET A 35 -39.06 42.04 -14.86
CA MET A 35 -39.74 43.17 -14.19
C MET A 35 -40.15 42.83 -12.75
N GLU A 36 -40.46 41.57 -12.46
CA GLU A 36 -40.75 41.09 -11.10
C GLU A 36 -39.48 41.04 -10.23
N ALA A 37 -38.33 40.65 -10.80
CA ALA A 37 -37.08 40.46 -10.06
C ALA A 37 -36.23 41.74 -9.86
N LEU A 38 -36.27 42.70 -10.79
CA LEU A 38 -35.46 43.92 -10.76
C LEU A 38 -35.64 44.85 -9.53
N PRO A 39 -36.82 44.93 -8.87
CA PRO A 39 -36.99 45.79 -7.67
C PRO A 39 -36.07 45.43 -6.49
N VAL A 40 -35.57 44.20 -6.42
CA VAL A 40 -34.68 43.71 -5.34
C VAL A 40 -33.24 44.26 -5.47
N LEU A 41 -32.87 44.72 -6.66
CA LEU A 41 -31.54 45.23 -6.99
C LEU A 41 -31.42 46.73 -6.78
N ASP A 42 -30.21 47.24 -6.59
CA ASP A 42 -29.98 48.69 -6.55
C ASP A 42 -30.03 49.32 -7.95
N LYS A 43 -30.03 50.66 -8.03
CA LYS A 43 -30.09 51.39 -9.31
C LYS A 43 -28.89 51.09 -10.22
N LYS A 44 -27.69 51.01 -9.64
CA LYS A 44 -26.45 50.79 -10.38
C LYS A 44 -26.37 49.35 -10.90
N GLU A 45 -26.78 48.38 -10.11
CA GLU A 45 -26.91 46.97 -10.46
C GLU A 45 -27.85 46.78 -11.65
N ARG A 46 -29.05 47.42 -11.61
CA ARG A 46 -30.00 47.38 -12.73
C ARG A 46 -29.42 47.96 -14.02
N GLU A 47 -28.71 49.09 -13.93
CA GLU A 47 -28.05 49.71 -15.08
C GLU A 47 -26.98 48.80 -15.69
N GLU A 48 -26.14 48.15 -14.87
CA GLU A 48 -25.12 47.22 -15.35
C GLU A 48 -25.73 45.95 -15.97
N LEU A 49 -26.79 45.38 -15.37
CA LEU A 49 -27.48 44.23 -15.97
C LEU A 49 -28.07 44.56 -17.34
N LEU A 50 -28.66 45.75 -17.49
CA LEU A 50 -29.18 46.18 -18.78
C LEU A 50 -28.06 46.28 -19.82
N ARG A 51 -26.89 46.82 -19.45
CA ARG A 51 -25.72 46.88 -20.34
C ARG A 51 -25.23 45.50 -20.76
N ILE A 52 -25.18 44.53 -19.84
CA ILE A 52 -24.82 43.15 -20.15
C ILE A 52 -25.82 42.57 -21.17
N GLY A 53 -27.13 42.76 -20.93
CA GLY A 53 -28.18 42.31 -21.85
C GLY A 53 -27.98 42.84 -23.27
N TRP A 54 -27.68 44.13 -23.41
CA TRP A 54 -27.35 44.75 -24.71
C TRP A 54 -26.13 44.11 -25.38
N ARG A 55 -25.04 43.87 -24.65
CA ARG A 55 -23.82 43.22 -25.19
C ARG A 55 -24.07 41.80 -25.66
N VAL A 56 -24.88 41.03 -24.94
CA VAL A 56 -25.26 39.67 -25.36
C VAL A 56 -26.13 39.72 -26.63
N ALA A 57 -27.06 40.68 -26.70
CA ALA A 57 -27.98 40.87 -27.81
C ALA A 57 -27.33 41.34 -29.12
N GLU A 58 -26.13 41.90 -29.07
CA GLU A 58 -25.36 42.26 -30.28
C GLU A 58 -25.00 41.04 -31.12
N ARG A 59 -24.72 39.89 -30.50
CA ARG A 59 -24.32 38.67 -31.22
C ARG A 59 -25.33 37.53 -31.16
N SER A 60 -26.16 37.44 -30.11
CA SER A 60 -27.16 36.37 -29.98
C SER A 60 -28.41 36.83 -29.25
N SER A 61 -29.49 37.06 -30.01
CA SER A 61 -30.81 37.36 -29.45
C SER A 61 -31.34 36.22 -28.56
N LYS A 62 -31.03 34.96 -28.88
CA LYS A 62 -31.44 33.78 -28.08
C LYS A 62 -30.86 33.82 -26.67
N LEU A 63 -29.55 34.02 -26.56
CA LEU A 63 -28.86 34.06 -25.27
C LEU A 63 -29.21 35.33 -24.50
N ALA A 64 -29.51 36.42 -25.19
CA ALA A 64 -29.99 37.65 -24.56
C ALA A 64 -31.37 37.46 -23.90
N VAL A 65 -32.27 36.70 -24.52
CA VAL A 65 -33.57 36.31 -23.90
C VAL A 65 -33.34 35.40 -22.70
N ALA A 66 -32.43 34.43 -22.79
CA ALA A 66 -32.07 33.58 -21.65
C ALA A 66 -31.48 34.40 -20.48
N PHE A 67 -30.61 35.37 -20.79
CA PHE A 67 -30.05 36.30 -19.81
C PHE A 67 -31.12 37.20 -19.19
N LEU A 68 -32.06 37.73 -19.99
CA LEU A 68 -33.16 38.56 -19.49
C LEU A 68 -34.00 37.81 -18.44
N ARG A 69 -34.27 36.52 -18.69
CA ARG A 69 -35.01 35.65 -17.77
C ARG A 69 -34.21 35.30 -16.50
N LEU A 70 -32.92 34.97 -16.65
CA LEU A 70 -32.12 34.39 -15.56
C LEU A 70 -31.36 35.43 -14.73
N GLY A 71 -30.77 36.44 -15.39
CA GLY A 71 -29.82 37.38 -14.79
C GLY A 71 -30.37 38.14 -13.58
N PRO A 72 -31.46 38.92 -13.72
CA PRO A 72 -32.03 39.68 -12.62
C PRO A 72 -32.47 38.80 -11.44
N LYS A 73 -33.10 37.65 -11.73
CA LYS A 73 -33.60 36.72 -10.72
C LYS A 73 -32.47 36.03 -9.94
N LYS A 74 -31.46 35.50 -10.65
CA LYS A 74 -30.34 34.78 -10.03
C LYS A 74 -29.43 35.73 -9.25
N ILE A 75 -29.05 36.86 -9.82
CA ILE A 75 -28.21 37.85 -9.11
C ILE A 75 -28.96 38.45 -7.92
N GLY A 76 -30.26 38.76 -8.07
CA GLY A 76 -31.10 39.28 -6.99
C GLY A 76 -31.27 38.32 -5.81
N SER A 77 -31.10 37.01 -6.02
CA SER A 77 -31.20 35.99 -4.95
C SER A 77 -30.02 35.97 -3.98
N HIS A 78 -28.90 36.64 -4.31
CA HIS A 78 -27.71 36.69 -3.46
C HIS A 78 -27.68 37.91 -2.53
N SER A 79 -26.83 37.86 -1.51
CA SER A 79 -26.66 38.97 -0.56
C SER A 79 -26.04 40.22 -1.22
N PRO A 80 -26.37 41.44 -0.76
CA PRO A 80 -25.82 42.68 -1.34
C PRO A 80 -24.29 42.77 -1.34
N ALA A 81 -23.61 42.06 -0.43
CA ALA A 81 -22.14 42.04 -0.38
C ALA A 81 -21.51 41.27 -1.57
N ILE A 82 -22.23 40.29 -2.12
CA ILE A 82 -21.72 39.37 -3.16
C ILE A 82 -22.10 39.84 -4.56
N ARG A 83 -23.29 40.45 -4.73
CA ARG A 83 -23.83 40.88 -6.04
C ARG A 83 -22.84 41.66 -6.91
N PRO A 84 -22.04 42.62 -6.39
CA PRO A 84 -21.09 43.37 -7.22
C PRO A 84 -20.04 42.47 -7.89
N PHE A 85 -19.59 41.41 -7.20
CA PHE A 85 -18.62 40.46 -7.74
C PHE A 85 -19.21 39.65 -8.90
N LEU A 86 -20.45 39.16 -8.73
CA LEU A 86 -21.15 38.38 -9.75
C LEU A 86 -21.45 39.20 -11.00
N ILE A 87 -21.83 40.46 -10.82
CA ILE A 87 -22.07 41.39 -11.93
C ILE A 87 -20.78 41.63 -12.72
N GLN A 88 -19.65 41.83 -12.04
CA GLN A 88 -18.36 42.02 -12.73
C GLN A 88 -17.95 40.78 -13.53
N TRP A 89 -18.14 39.57 -13.00
CA TRP A 89 -17.94 38.34 -13.78
C TRP A 89 -18.89 38.24 -14.96
N ALA A 90 -20.16 38.58 -14.77
CA ALA A 90 -21.15 38.55 -15.83
C ALA A 90 -20.77 39.50 -16.99
N ILE A 91 -20.22 40.68 -16.68
CA ILE A 91 -19.66 41.60 -17.68
C ILE A 91 -18.50 40.93 -18.45
N ILE A 92 -17.52 40.36 -17.74
CA ILE A 92 -16.35 39.72 -18.36
C ILE A 92 -16.78 38.55 -19.24
N PHE A 93 -17.67 37.68 -18.77
CA PHE A 93 -18.14 36.53 -19.55
C PHE A 93 -18.99 36.96 -20.76
N ALA A 94 -19.82 38.00 -20.64
CA ALA A 94 -20.57 38.52 -21.78
C ALA A 94 -19.67 38.95 -22.95
N ASP A 95 -18.47 39.47 -22.65
CA ASP A 95 -17.49 39.90 -23.64
C ASP A 95 -16.76 38.71 -24.30
N HIS A 96 -16.56 37.60 -23.56
CA HIS A 96 -15.75 36.45 -24.01
C HIS A 96 -16.58 35.24 -24.46
N SER A 97 -17.46 34.70 -23.61
CA SER A 97 -18.36 33.57 -23.92
C SER A 97 -19.73 33.75 -23.25
N ARG A 98 -20.75 33.89 -24.10
CA ARG A 98 -22.15 34.10 -23.68
C ARG A 98 -22.75 32.82 -23.14
N GLU A 99 -22.29 31.68 -23.61
CA GLU A 99 -22.66 30.35 -23.12
C GLU A 99 -22.15 30.17 -21.69
N THR A 100 -20.88 30.51 -21.43
CA THR A 100 -20.31 30.52 -20.08
C THR A 100 -21.05 31.48 -19.15
N LEU A 101 -21.49 32.64 -19.64
CA LEU A 101 -22.31 33.56 -18.84
C LEU A 101 -23.62 32.91 -18.37
N ILE A 102 -24.36 32.25 -19.27
CA ILE A 102 -25.63 31.61 -18.89
C ILE A 102 -25.38 30.46 -17.92
N ASP A 103 -24.42 29.57 -18.20
CA ASP A 103 -24.08 28.44 -17.32
C ASP A 103 -23.57 28.92 -15.94
N PHE A 104 -22.78 30.01 -15.91
CA PHE A 104 -22.38 30.67 -14.68
C PHE A 104 -23.57 31.16 -13.85
N LEU A 105 -24.53 31.85 -14.47
CA LEU A 105 -25.72 32.34 -13.78
C LEU A 105 -26.58 31.19 -13.25
N GLU A 106 -26.73 30.10 -14.01
CA GLU A 106 -27.48 28.93 -13.59
C GLU A 106 -26.86 28.26 -12.37
N ARG A 107 -25.54 28.06 -12.37
CA ARG A 107 -24.79 27.37 -11.31
C ARG A 107 -24.38 28.27 -10.13
N SER A 108 -24.61 29.58 -10.23
CA SER A 108 -24.17 30.56 -9.23
C SER A 108 -24.73 30.28 -7.83
N GLN A 109 -26.01 29.92 -7.78
CA GLN A 109 -26.70 29.61 -6.54
C GLN A 109 -26.16 28.34 -5.87
N GLU A 110 -25.98 27.26 -6.63
CA GLU A 110 -25.51 25.96 -6.13
C GLU A 110 -24.07 26.02 -5.62
N THR A 111 -23.22 26.76 -6.33
CA THR A 111 -21.79 26.85 -6.04
C THR A 111 -21.53 27.66 -4.76
N LEU A 112 -22.29 28.74 -4.56
CA LEU A 112 -22.13 29.65 -3.43
C LEU A 112 -22.88 29.21 -2.17
N ALA A 113 -23.85 28.29 -2.29
CA ALA A 113 -24.67 27.84 -1.15
C ALA A 113 -23.86 27.19 -0.01
N PHE A 114 -22.67 26.64 -0.31
CA PHE A 114 -21.85 25.88 0.64
C PHE A 114 -20.59 26.60 1.11
N LEU A 115 -20.44 27.89 0.81
CA LEU A 115 -19.26 28.67 1.17
C LEU A 115 -19.43 29.41 2.50
N PRO A 116 -18.38 29.50 3.34
CA PRO A 116 -18.41 30.35 4.53
C PRO A 116 -18.63 31.83 4.16
N GLU A 117 -19.59 32.49 4.82
CA GLU A 117 -19.93 33.89 4.53
C GLU A 117 -18.73 34.84 4.72
N GLU A 118 -17.85 34.56 5.68
CA GLU A 118 -16.67 35.38 5.96
C GLU A 118 -15.60 35.31 4.86
N GLU A 119 -15.47 34.17 4.19
CA GLU A 119 -14.42 33.92 3.19
C GLU A 119 -14.89 34.20 1.75
N THR A 120 -16.20 34.18 1.53
CA THR A 120 -16.81 34.29 0.19
C THR A 120 -16.35 35.55 -0.57
N PRO A 121 -16.36 36.77 0.01
CA PRO A 121 -15.92 37.97 -0.72
C PRO A 121 -14.45 37.91 -1.14
N TYR A 122 -13.58 37.34 -0.29
CA TYR A 122 -12.15 37.18 -0.60
C TYR A 122 -11.95 36.21 -1.77
N LEU A 123 -12.57 35.03 -1.72
CA LEU A 123 -12.47 34.04 -2.80
C LEU A 123 -13.02 34.56 -4.14
N LEU A 124 -14.16 35.26 -4.11
CA LEU A 124 -14.75 35.88 -5.31
C LEU A 124 -13.86 36.99 -5.88
N SER A 125 -13.21 37.79 -5.05
CA SER A 125 -12.24 38.79 -5.52
C SER A 125 -11.06 38.15 -6.27
N ARG A 126 -10.60 36.98 -5.81
CA ARG A 126 -9.51 36.22 -6.43
C ARG A 126 -9.95 35.56 -7.72
N GLY A 127 -11.18 35.08 -7.75
CA GLY A 127 -11.85 34.67 -8.98
C GLY A 127 -11.90 35.80 -10.03
N LEU A 128 -12.23 37.03 -9.64
CA LEU A 128 -12.19 38.20 -10.54
C LEU A 128 -10.80 38.51 -11.08
N ASP A 129 -9.77 38.38 -10.24
CA ASP A 129 -8.38 38.53 -10.69
C ASP A 129 -8.06 37.53 -11.81
N LEU A 130 -8.51 36.28 -11.67
CA LEU A 130 -8.39 35.27 -12.73
C LEU A 130 -9.23 35.62 -13.96
N ALA A 131 -10.45 36.12 -13.80
CA ALA A 131 -11.35 36.43 -14.92
C ALA A 131 -10.75 37.48 -15.87
N ARG A 132 -10.03 38.46 -15.31
CA ARG A 132 -9.34 39.50 -16.08
C ARG A 132 -8.14 38.98 -16.86
N LEU A 133 -7.52 37.88 -16.42
CA LEU A 133 -6.38 37.24 -17.09
C LEU A 133 -6.84 36.18 -18.10
N ALA A 134 -7.67 35.25 -17.63
CA ALA A 134 -8.16 34.10 -18.40
C ALA A 134 -9.58 33.72 -17.94
N PRO A 135 -10.63 34.15 -18.66
CA PRO A 135 -12.03 33.89 -18.28
C PRO A 135 -12.38 32.41 -18.14
N SER A 136 -11.83 31.53 -18.99
CA SER A 136 -12.07 30.08 -18.91
C SER A 136 -11.55 29.47 -17.60
N ILE A 137 -10.36 29.91 -17.14
CA ILE A 137 -9.76 29.46 -15.88
C ILE A 137 -10.56 29.97 -14.69
N SER A 138 -10.97 31.23 -14.73
CA SER A 138 -11.85 31.81 -13.71
C SER A 138 -13.18 31.07 -13.59
N TYR A 139 -13.78 30.71 -14.72
CA TYR A 139 -15.01 29.95 -14.71
C TYR A 139 -14.82 28.56 -14.09
N LYS A 140 -13.73 27.86 -14.44
CA LYS A 140 -13.43 26.56 -13.83
C LYS A 140 -13.09 26.67 -12.33
N PHE A 141 -12.39 27.72 -11.93
CA PHE A 141 -12.16 28.05 -10.51
C PHE A 141 -13.48 28.26 -9.78
N PHE A 142 -14.46 28.96 -10.39
CA PHE A 142 -15.81 29.12 -9.83
C PHE A 142 -16.44 27.81 -9.44
N LEU A 143 -16.52 26.90 -10.42
CA LEU A 143 -17.24 25.64 -10.28
C LEU A 143 -16.65 24.78 -9.16
N ASN A 144 -15.38 24.99 -8.84
CA ASN A 144 -14.66 24.25 -7.81
C ASN A 144 -14.50 25.05 -6.50
N LEU A 145 -15.06 26.25 -6.36
CA LEU A 145 -14.91 27.07 -5.14
C LEU A 145 -15.30 26.33 -3.87
N SER A 146 -16.40 25.57 -3.91
CA SER A 146 -16.88 24.78 -2.77
C SER A 146 -15.92 23.66 -2.38
N LYS A 147 -15.23 23.06 -3.37
CA LYS A 147 -14.20 22.04 -3.16
C LYS A 147 -12.91 22.67 -2.65
N ILE A 148 -12.48 23.79 -3.24
CA ILE A 148 -11.29 24.55 -2.85
C ILE A 148 -11.40 25.06 -1.41
N SER A 149 -12.54 25.62 -1.01
CA SER A 149 -12.76 26.08 0.36
C SER A 149 -12.69 24.94 1.39
N LYS A 150 -12.99 23.70 0.99
CA LYS A 150 -12.89 22.52 1.88
C LYS A 150 -11.49 21.91 1.92
N GLU A 151 -10.81 21.86 0.78
CA GLU A 151 -9.52 21.16 0.63
C GLU A 151 -8.31 22.08 0.85
N VAL A 152 -8.43 23.39 0.64
CA VAL A 152 -7.35 24.37 0.79
C VAL A 152 -7.64 25.24 2.02
N SER A 153 -6.78 25.13 3.04
CA SER A 153 -6.88 25.96 4.24
C SER A 153 -6.67 27.45 3.94
N ARG A 154 -7.29 28.32 4.73
CA ARG A 154 -7.23 29.79 4.58
C ARG A 154 -5.79 30.33 4.53
N ASP A 155 -4.90 29.80 5.36
CA ASP A 155 -3.49 30.23 5.43
C ASP A 155 -2.68 29.84 4.18
N ARG A 156 -3.12 28.79 3.46
CA ARG A 156 -2.45 28.25 2.28
C ARG A 156 -3.08 28.70 0.97
N PHE A 157 -4.29 29.26 1.01
CA PHE A 157 -4.96 29.72 -0.19
C PHE A 157 -4.11 30.73 -0.97
N SER A 158 -3.47 31.70 -0.31
CA SER A 158 -2.66 32.71 -1.02
C SER A 158 -1.46 32.10 -1.76
N PRO A 159 -0.56 31.29 -1.14
CA PRO A 159 0.55 30.69 -1.87
C PRO A 159 0.09 29.67 -2.93
N TRP A 160 -0.96 28.90 -2.66
CA TRP A 160 -1.57 27.99 -3.64
C TRP A 160 -2.11 28.75 -4.86
N PHE A 161 -2.83 29.85 -4.63
CA PHE A 161 -3.41 30.68 -5.68
C PHE A 161 -2.36 31.33 -6.58
N GLU A 162 -1.30 31.90 -6.00
CA GLU A 162 -0.22 32.53 -6.78
C GLU A 162 0.56 31.50 -7.61
N GLU A 163 0.76 30.29 -7.08
CA GLU A 163 1.38 29.20 -7.84
C GLU A 163 0.50 28.80 -9.04
N GLY A 164 -0.81 28.58 -8.83
CA GLY A 164 -1.76 28.34 -9.92
C GLY A 164 -1.79 29.48 -10.96
N ARG A 165 -1.70 30.74 -10.50
CA ARG A 165 -1.65 31.92 -11.38
C ARG A 165 -0.37 31.95 -12.21
N SER A 166 0.76 31.49 -11.67
CA SER A 166 2.04 31.43 -12.38
C SER A 166 2.05 30.42 -13.54
N LEU A 167 1.13 29.45 -13.53
CA LEU A 167 0.97 28.44 -14.59
C LEU A 167 0.24 28.98 -15.82
N ILE A 168 -0.60 30.01 -15.66
CA ILE A 168 -1.41 30.58 -16.75
C ILE A 168 -0.57 30.95 -17.99
N PRO A 169 0.56 31.69 -17.87
CA PRO A 169 1.39 32.01 -19.04
C PRO A 169 2.16 30.81 -19.60
N GLN A 170 2.27 29.70 -18.86
CA GLN A 170 3.03 28.51 -19.27
C GLN A 170 2.15 27.51 -20.03
N SER A 171 0.99 27.17 -19.45
CA SER A 171 0.02 26.23 -20.02
C SER A 171 -1.37 26.51 -19.43
N ILE A 172 -2.31 26.90 -20.30
CA ILE A 172 -3.72 27.10 -19.91
C ILE A 172 -4.33 25.77 -19.38
N PRO A 173 -4.13 24.61 -20.04
CA PRO A 173 -4.57 23.32 -19.49
C PRO A 173 -4.02 23.04 -18.08
N ALA A 174 -2.74 23.35 -17.82
CA ALA A 174 -2.14 23.13 -16.50
C ALA A 174 -2.79 23.97 -15.41
N ALA A 175 -3.03 25.25 -15.70
CA ALA A 175 -3.74 26.14 -14.79
C ALA A 175 -5.20 25.72 -14.57
N LEU A 176 -5.90 25.24 -15.62
CA LEU A 176 -7.25 24.69 -15.50
C LEU A 176 -7.28 23.47 -14.57
N ALA A 177 -6.40 22.50 -14.78
CA ALA A 177 -6.30 21.32 -13.92
C ALA A 177 -5.92 21.68 -12.48
N TYR A 178 -5.05 22.68 -12.30
CA TYR A 178 -4.63 23.17 -10.99
C TYR A 178 -5.81 23.75 -10.19
N PHE A 179 -6.53 24.73 -10.75
CA PHE A 179 -7.67 25.35 -10.09
C PHE A 179 -8.91 24.45 -10.01
N SER A 180 -8.90 23.29 -10.69
CA SER A 180 -9.92 22.26 -10.54
C SER A 180 -9.63 21.24 -9.44
N LEU A 181 -8.46 21.34 -8.79
CA LEU A 181 -7.93 20.32 -7.88
C LEU A 181 -7.88 18.93 -8.57
N GLU A 182 -7.58 18.92 -9.88
CA GLU A 182 -7.42 17.70 -10.68
C GLU A 182 -5.93 17.32 -10.78
N SER A 183 -5.01 18.30 -10.72
CA SER A 183 -3.57 18.03 -10.80
C SER A 183 -2.96 17.63 -9.46
N ARG A 184 -1.97 16.72 -9.51
CA ARG A 184 -1.21 16.27 -8.32
C ARG A 184 -0.51 17.45 -7.67
N ARG A 185 0.11 18.33 -8.44
CA ARG A 185 0.76 19.54 -7.92
C ARG A 185 -0.19 20.41 -7.11
N SER A 186 -1.44 20.58 -7.55
CA SER A 186 -2.45 21.36 -6.82
C SER A 186 -2.86 20.68 -5.51
N GLN A 187 -3.15 19.37 -5.57
CA GLN A 187 -3.55 18.62 -4.38
C GLN A 187 -2.43 18.50 -3.35
N SER A 188 -1.19 18.23 -3.78
CA SER A 188 -0.03 18.22 -2.88
C SER A 188 0.14 19.56 -2.18
N ARG A 189 0.02 20.66 -2.92
CA ARG A 189 0.15 22.01 -2.36
C ARG A 189 -0.98 22.39 -1.41
N ALA A 190 -2.20 21.92 -1.70
CA ALA A 190 -3.38 22.07 -0.86
C ALA A 190 -3.30 21.24 0.43
N ALA A 191 -2.82 20.00 0.33
CA ALA A 191 -2.69 19.04 1.43
C ALA A 191 -1.47 19.27 2.32
N GLU A 192 -0.51 20.09 1.90
CA GLU A 192 0.60 20.55 2.75
C GLU A 192 0.07 21.38 3.93
N GLU A 193 -0.25 20.71 5.04
CA GLU A 193 -0.39 21.35 6.35
C GLU A 193 0.99 21.95 6.71
N PRO A 194 1.11 23.26 7.02
CA PRO A 194 2.41 23.94 7.18
C PRO A 194 3.25 23.38 8.33
N SER A 195 2.62 22.73 9.30
CA SER A 195 3.28 22.03 10.40
C SER A 195 3.50 20.55 10.14
N SER A 196 2.89 19.94 9.12
CA SER A 196 3.01 18.50 8.90
C SER A 196 4.34 18.11 8.27
N VAL A 197 4.74 16.86 8.50
CA VAL A 197 5.88 16.21 7.85
C VAL A 197 5.38 14.90 7.27
N SER A 198 5.79 14.56 6.04
CA SER A 198 5.45 13.28 5.43
C SER A 198 6.60 12.28 5.60
N LEU A 199 6.26 10.99 5.71
CA LEU A 199 7.28 9.94 5.78
C LEU A 199 8.12 9.88 4.51
N GLU A 200 7.53 10.12 3.33
CA GLU A 200 8.24 10.12 2.05
C GLU A 200 9.39 11.12 2.04
N GLU A 201 9.15 12.34 2.53
CA GLU A 201 10.13 13.42 2.61
C GLU A 201 11.36 13.02 3.44
N VAL A 202 11.11 12.39 4.60
CA VAL A 202 12.18 12.08 5.58
C VAL A 202 12.70 10.65 5.48
N SER A 203 12.06 9.79 4.68
CA SER A 203 12.30 8.33 4.62
C SER A 203 13.77 7.98 4.42
N ARG A 204 14.42 8.62 3.45
CA ARG A 204 15.83 8.38 3.13
C ARG A 204 16.75 8.73 4.30
N PHE A 205 16.50 9.88 4.93
CA PHE A 205 17.28 10.33 6.08
C PHE A 205 17.06 9.40 7.28
N MET A 206 15.81 9.06 7.58
CA MET A 206 15.45 8.17 8.68
C MET A 206 16.01 6.76 8.50
N LYS A 207 16.06 6.25 7.27
CA LYS A 207 16.64 4.94 6.97
C LYS A 207 18.13 4.89 7.26
N LEU A 208 18.86 5.91 6.81
CA LEU A 208 20.28 6.06 7.10
C LEU A 208 20.52 6.22 8.60
N PHE A 209 19.66 6.96 9.30
CA PHE A 209 19.74 7.14 10.74
C PHE A 209 19.54 5.81 11.50
N ALA A 210 18.49 5.06 11.17
CA ALA A 210 18.21 3.74 11.76
C ALA A 210 19.32 2.72 11.46
N GLN A 211 19.89 2.75 10.26
CA GLN A 211 21.02 1.90 9.89
C GLN A 211 22.30 2.28 10.64
N ALA A 212 22.56 3.57 10.83
CA ALA A 212 23.70 4.05 11.60
C ALA A 212 23.60 3.65 13.08
N LEU A 213 22.38 3.66 13.64
CA LEU A 213 22.14 3.24 15.02
C LEU A 213 22.29 1.73 15.19
N THR A 214 21.67 0.92 14.33
CA THR A 214 21.59 -0.54 14.52
C THR A 214 22.73 -1.34 13.88
N GLY A 215 23.58 -0.69 13.08
CA GLY A 215 24.59 -1.36 12.25
C GLY A 215 24.01 -2.28 11.16
N ARG A 216 22.70 -2.29 10.96
CA ARG A 216 21.98 -3.17 10.01
C ARG A 216 21.04 -2.35 9.13
N SER A 217 20.81 -2.79 7.90
CA SER A 217 19.84 -2.14 7.02
C SER A 217 18.42 -2.47 7.48
N LEU A 218 17.79 -1.54 8.19
CA LEU A 218 16.37 -1.63 8.55
C LEU A 218 15.49 -1.04 7.44
N GLY A 219 14.38 -1.71 7.14
CA GLY A 219 13.31 -1.19 6.30
C GLY A 219 12.55 -0.07 7.02
N LEU A 220 12.00 0.87 6.25
CA LEU A 220 11.03 1.84 6.74
C LEU A 220 9.79 1.76 5.86
N ARG A 221 8.63 1.60 6.48
CA ARG A 221 7.34 1.52 5.79
C ARG A 221 6.26 2.30 6.55
N PRO A 222 5.24 2.83 5.86
CA PRO A 222 4.09 3.42 6.52
C PRO A 222 3.27 2.37 7.29
N LEU A 223 2.65 2.76 8.41
CA LEU A 223 1.82 1.88 9.24
C LEU A 223 0.68 1.23 8.45
N GLN A 224 0.18 1.87 7.39
CA GLN A 224 -0.89 1.33 6.54
C GLN A 224 -0.47 0.06 5.77
N GLU A 225 0.83 -0.14 5.53
CA GLU A 225 1.38 -1.32 4.86
C GLU A 225 1.62 -2.50 5.81
N THR A 226 1.36 -2.36 7.11
CA THR A 226 1.41 -3.48 8.08
C THR A 226 0.31 -4.53 7.86
N LYS A 227 -0.61 -4.29 6.92
CA LYS A 227 -1.73 -5.18 6.56
C LYS A 227 -1.31 -6.54 6.01
N ASN A 228 -0.04 -6.75 5.68
CA ASN A 228 0.49 -8.02 5.14
C ASN A 228 0.67 -9.14 6.19
N GLY A 229 -0.30 -9.38 7.10
CA GLY A 229 -0.32 -10.62 7.90
C GLY A 229 -0.69 -10.53 9.38
N ILE A 230 -1.25 -9.41 9.86
CA ILE A 230 -1.85 -9.33 11.21
C ILE A 230 -3.25 -8.72 11.09
N GLN A 231 -4.28 -9.56 11.23
CA GLN A 231 -5.66 -9.10 11.39
C GLN A 231 -5.74 -8.00 12.46
N ASN A 232 -6.46 -6.93 12.11
CA ASN A 232 -7.09 -5.97 13.00
C ASN A 232 -6.34 -5.63 14.27
N SER A 233 -5.30 -4.80 14.17
CA SER A 233 -4.90 -3.92 15.28
C SER A 233 -3.62 -3.12 15.01
N ALA A 234 -3.15 -2.77 13.81
CA ALA A 234 -2.05 -1.79 13.77
C ALA A 234 -2.55 -0.47 14.38
N GLY A 235 -2.17 -0.19 15.63
CA GLY A 235 -2.54 1.03 16.31
C GLY A 235 -1.97 2.24 15.56
N PRO A 236 -2.40 3.47 15.87
CA PRO A 236 -1.92 4.67 15.19
C PRO A 236 -0.45 5.02 15.52
N PHE A 237 0.28 4.11 16.15
CA PHE A 237 1.56 4.34 16.79
C PHE A 237 2.70 3.57 16.11
N PRO A 238 3.92 4.13 16.09
CA PRO A 238 5.12 3.46 15.57
C PRO A 238 5.32 2.05 16.14
N CYS A 239 5.78 1.10 15.32
CA CYS A 239 6.18 -0.22 15.81
C CYS A 239 7.29 -0.84 14.95
N THR A 240 7.90 -1.94 15.38
CA THR A 240 8.92 -2.64 14.61
C THR A 240 8.73 -4.16 14.64
N ASP A 241 9.07 -4.81 13.52
CA ASP A 241 9.19 -6.27 13.42
C ASP A 241 10.65 -6.77 13.54
N GLY A 242 11.57 -5.89 13.98
CA GLY A 242 12.99 -6.19 14.16
C GLY A 242 13.84 -6.02 12.89
N GLU A 243 13.21 -5.86 11.72
CA GLU A 243 13.88 -5.59 10.45
C GLU A 243 13.31 -4.39 9.73
N THR A 244 12.02 -4.14 9.90
CA THR A 244 11.30 -3.00 9.36
C THR A 244 10.73 -2.21 10.54
N ILE A 245 10.93 -0.90 10.49
CA ILE A 245 10.25 0.05 11.37
C ILE A 245 9.04 0.59 10.61
N PHE A 246 7.88 0.53 11.25
CA PHE A 246 6.62 1.04 10.72
C PHE A 246 6.28 2.36 11.40
N LEU A 247 6.11 3.42 10.61
CA LEU A 247 5.86 4.79 11.08
C LEU A 247 4.56 5.33 10.49
N PRO A 248 3.90 6.33 11.12
CA PRO A 248 2.79 7.03 10.50
C PRO A 248 3.18 7.62 9.14
N ALA A 249 2.27 7.60 8.16
CA ALA A 249 2.54 8.22 6.84
C ALA A 249 2.76 9.74 6.92
N VAL A 250 2.11 10.39 7.90
CA VAL A 250 2.20 11.84 8.15
C VAL A 250 2.21 12.11 9.65
N ALA A 251 3.11 12.98 10.11
CA ALA A 251 3.13 13.50 11.48
C ALA A 251 2.55 14.91 11.52
N LYS A 252 1.51 15.10 12.34
CA LYS A 252 0.77 16.37 12.50
C LYS A 252 0.28 16.62 13.93
N GLN A 253 0.94 15.97 14.89
CA GLN A 253 0.53 16.00 16.31
C GLN A 253 0.88 17.33 16.98
N PHE A 254 1.89 18.04 16.46
CA PHE A 254 2.40 19.28 17.02
C PHE A 254 2.10 20.48 16.11
N SER A 255 2.09 21.67 16.70
CA SER A 255 1.78 22.93 15.99
C SER A 255 2.88 23.40 15.05
N THR A 256 4.11 22.91 15.19
CA THR A 256 5.25 23.32 14.35
C THR A 256 5.85 22.15 13.57
N ARG A 257 6.36 22.45 12.38
CA ARG A 257 7.02 21.46 11.50
C ARG A 257 8.25 20.85 12.12
N GLU A 258 9.05 21.66 12.80
CA GLU A 258 10.24 21.19 13.52
C GLU A 258 9.88 20.14 14.58
N MET A 259 8.77 20.33 15.31
CA MET A 259 8.31 19.38 16.31
C MET A 259 7.76 18.09 15.70
N ASN A 260 7.02 18.16 14.59
CA ASN A 260 6.56 16.97 13.89
C ASN A 260 7.72 16.19 13.24
N PHE A 261 8.75 16.89 12.73
CA PHE A 261 9.98 16.25 12.27
C PHE A 261 10.72 15.55 13.42
N LEU A 262 10.84 16.23 14.57
CA LEU A 262 11.48 15.68 15.75
C LEU A 262 10.74 14.46 16.30
N ALA A 263 9.40 14.48 16.28
CA ALA A 263 8.57 13.33 16.64
C ALA A 263 8.87 12.11 15.76
N PHE A 264 8.99 12.30 14.44
CA PHE A 264 9.38 11.22 13.51
C PHE A 264 10.78 10.69 13.78
N LYS A 265 11.73 11.60 13.99
CA LYS A 265 13.10 11.24 14.26
C LYS A 265 13.17 10.41 15.54
N LEU A 266 12.64 10.92 16.65
CA LEU A 266 12.66 10.22 17.93
C LEU A 266 11.88 8.91 17.88
N ALA A 267 10.77 8.83 17.14
CA ALA A 267 10.06 7.58 16.90
C ALA A 267 10.93 6.53 16.20
N THR A 268 11.59 6.92 15.11
CA THR A 268 12.51 6.04 14.37
C THR A 268 13.64 5.55 15.27
N VAL A 269 14.23 6.47 16.03
CA VAL A 269 15.34 6.22 16.94
C VAL A 269 14.95 5.25 18.05
N HIS A 270 13.77 5.45 18.65
CA HIS A 270 13.28 4.59 19.73
C HIS A 270 13.02 3.17 19.24
N GLN A 271 12.34 3.02 18.09
CA GLN A 271 12.09 1.72 17.50
C GLN A 271 13.38 1.00 17.09
N ALA A 272 14.35 1.73 16.53
CA ALA A 272 15.69 1.21 16.28
C ALA A 272 16.40 0.83 17.59
N GLY A 273 16.20 1.60 18.66
CA GLY A 273 16.74 1.36 19.99
C GLY A 273 16.28 0.03 20.61
N TYR A 274 15.02 -0.39 20.40
CA TYR A 274 14.57 -1.72 20.82
C TYR A 274 15.38 -2.86 20.17
N VAL A 275 15.82 -2.67 18.92
CA VAL A 275 16.66 -3.64 18.19
C VAL A 275 18.11 -3.55 18.67
N GLU A 276 18.68 -2.34 18.69
CA GLU A 276 20.08 -2.09 19.03
C GLU A 276 20.42 -2.53 20.47
N PHE A 277 19.56 -2.18 21.42
CA PHE A 277 19.76 -2.51 22.84
C PHE A 277 19.14 -3.84 23.26
N GLY A 278 18.83 -4.71 22.30
CA GLY A 278 18.54 -6.13 22.53
C GLY A 278 17.24 -6.43 23.26
N THR A 279 16.20 -5.60 23.14
CA THR A 279 14.88 -5.85 23.76
C THR A 279 14.30 -7.18 23.30
N PHE A 280 14.43 -7.51 22.02
CA PHE A 280 13.92 -8.75 21.45
C PHE A 280 14.80 -9.98 21.73
N ASN A 281 15.95 -9.82 22.40
CA ASN A 281 16.81 -10.91 22.85
C ASN A 281 16.41 -11.47 24.23
N PHE A 282 15.25 -11.06 24.76
CA PHE A 282 14.74 -11.51 26.04
C PHE A 282 14.55 -13.04 26.09
N ARG A 283 15.02 -13.66 27.18
CA ARG A 283 14.83 -15.09 27.47
C ARG A 283 14.05 -15.24 28.77
N LEU A 284 13.06 -16.13 28.77
CA LEU A 284 12.21 -16.38 29.94
C LEU A 284 13.02 -16.85 31.17
N SER A 285 14.16 -17.50 30.96
CA SER A 285 15.08 -17.91 32.04
C SER A 285 15.61 -16.75 32.89
N ALA A 286 15.59 -15.51 32.39
CA ALA A 286 16.04 -14.34 33.13
C ALA A 286 15.16 -13.98 34.35
N VAL A 287 13.93 -14.50 34.40
CA VAL A 287 12.97 -14.24 35.49
C VAL A 287 12.49 -15.54 36.16
N GLN A 288 12.98 -16.71 35.72
CA GLN A 288 12.52 -18.01 36.22
C GLN A 288 12.68 -18.15 37.74
N ASP A 289 13.77 -17.63 38.30
CA ASP A 289 14.06 -17.61 39.75
C ASP A 289 13.04 -16.81 40.57
N LEU A 290 12.30 -15.91 39.92
CA LEU A 290 11.26 -15.14 40.59
C LEU A 290 9.98 -15.94 40.75
N PHE A 291 9.74 -16.99 39.97
CA PHE A 291 8.49 -17.77 39.99
C PHE A 291 8.73 -19.20 40.50
N PRO A 292 7.75 -19.81 41.20
CA PRO A 292 7.87 -21.21 41.59
C PRO A 292 7.91 -22.15 40.37
N PRO A 293 8.75 -23.22 40.42
CA PRO A 293 8.96 -24.09 39.26
C PRO A 293 7.66 -24.77 38.80
N GLU A 294 6.84 -25.22 39.75
CA GLU A 294 5.53 -25.86 39.47
C GLU A 294 4.56 -24.91 38.75
N PHE A 295 4.58 -23.61 39.11
CA PHE A 295 3.75 -22.60 38.47
C PHE A 295 4.20 -22.32 37.03
N MET A 296 5.51 -22.18 36.83
CA MET A 296 6.08 -22.01 35.49
C MET A 296 5.73 -23.18 34.58
N GLU A 297 5.85 -24.41 35.09
CA GLU A 297 5.54 -25.62 34.34
C GLU A 297 4.05 -25.70 33.98
N ALA A 298 3.14 -25.38 34.92
CA ALA A 298 1.71 -25.33 34.65
C ALA A 298 1.33 -24.25 33.62
N CYS A 299 1.90 -23.06 33.71
CA CYS A 299 1.68 -21.98 32.75
C CYS A 299 2.20 -22.34 31.36
N LEU A 300 3.40 -22.94 31.27
CA LEU A 300 3.98 -23.35 30.00
C LEU A 300 3.20 -24.50 29.35
N ARG A 301 2.70 -25.47 30.14
CA ARG A 301 1.78 -26.52 29.66
C ARG A 301 0.49 -25.92 29.09
N GLY A 302 -0.15 -25.00 29.81
CA GLY A 302 -1.38 -24.34 29.35
C GLY A 302 -1.22 -23.46 28.09
N ILE A 303 0.01 -22.99 27.81
CA ILE A 303 0.36 -22.33 26.55
C ILE A 303 0.57 -23.37 25.43
N SER A 304 1.31 -24.44 25.72
CA SER A 304 1.63 -25.52 24.78
C SER A 304 0.38 -26.29 24.31
N ASP A 305 -0.59 -26.54 25.20
CA ASP A 305 -1.84 -27.26 24.88
C ASP A 305 -2.72 -26.55 23.84
N LYS A 306 -2.50 -25.25 23.60
CA LYS A 306 -3.24 -24.46 22.61
C LYS A 306 -2.64 -24.51 21.19
N GLY A 307 -1.57 -25.27 20.97
CA GLY A 307 -0.95 -25.47 19.65
C GLY A 307 -0.33 -24.22 19.02
N LYS A 308 -0.41 -23.06 19.67
CA LYS A 308 0.22 -21.81 19.21
C LYS A 308 1.55 -21.66 19.92
N GLU A 309 2.61 -21.72 19.15
CA GLU A 309 3.94 -21.44 19.62
C GLU A 309 3.99 -19.91 19.94
N ILE A 310 4.49 -19.45 21.11
CA ILE A 310 4.42 -18.03 21.58
C ILE A 310 5.84 -17.46 21.79
N SER A 311 6.03 -16.13 21.84
CA SER A 311 7.35 -15.50 22.04
C SER A 311 7.79 -15.58 23.49
N SER A 312 9.10 -15.55 23.77
CA SER A 312 9.58 -15.54 25.16
C SER A 312 9.01 -14.36 25.95
N LEU A 313 8.84 -13.21 25.29
CA LEU A 313 8.32 -11.99 25.89
C LEU A 313 6.77 -12.03 26.02
N GLU A 314 6.08 -12.66 25.08
CA GLU A 314 4.63 -12.90 25.18
C GLU A 314 4.31 -14.00 26.21
N ALA A 315 5.11 -15.06 26.28
CA ALA A 315 5.04 -16.08 27.32
C ALA A 315 5.32 -15.49 28.71
N PHE A 316 6.23 -14.52 28.80
CA PHE A 316 6.42 -13.74 30.02
C PHE A 316 5.14 -13.01 30.45
N PHE A 317 4.43 -12.35 29.53
CA PHE A 317 3.15 -11.71 29.87
C PHE A 317 2.05 -12.70 30.27
N HIS A 318 2.10 -13.94 29.78
CA HIS A 318 1.19 -15.00 30.20
C HIS A 318 1.41 -15.50 31.63
N LEU A 319 2.56 -15.18 32.25
CA LEU A 319 2.80 -15.50 33.66
C LEU A 319 1.95 -14.66 34.61
N PHE A 320 1.27 -13.62 34.12
CA PHE A 320 0.51 -12.67 34.93
C PHE A 320 -1.01 -12.83 34.76
N PRO A 321 -1.80 -12.88 35.85
CA PRO A 321 -3.26 -12.96 35.79
C PRO A 321 -3.91 -11.80 35.02
N ARG A 322 -3.45 -10.57 35.31
CA ARG A 322 -3.79 -9.34 34.56
C ARG A 322 -2.65 -9.01 33.60
N LYS A 323 -2.78 -9.38 32.32
CA LYS A 323 -1.70 -9.26 31.33
C LYS A 323 -1.43 -7.80 30.93
N GLU A 324 -2.49 -7.01 30.85
CA GLU A 324 -2.49 -5.61 30.43
C GLU A 324 -1.59 -4.77 31.34
N LEU A 325 -1.76 -4.90 32.65
CA LEU A 325 -0.95 -4.21 33.66
C LEU A 325 0.54 -4.60 33.56
N ALA A 326 0.83 -5.89 33.31
CA ALA A 326 2.20 -6.36 33.15
C ALA A 326 2.84 -5.84 31.85
N ARG A 327 2.07 -5.75 30.76
CA ARG A 327 2.50 -5.17 29.49
C ARG A 327 2.86 -3.70 29.64
N ASP A 328 2.01 -2.91 30.29
CA ASP A 328 2.27 -1.48 30.49
C ASP A 328 3.45 -1.23 31.43
N LEU A 329 3.57 -1.98 32.53
CA LEU A 329 4.73 -1.87 33.43
C LEU A 329 6.03 -2.19 32.69
N PHE A 330 6.04 -3.28 31.92
CA PHE A 330 7.20 -3.62 31.12
C PHE A 330 7.51 -2.56 30.06
N HIS A 331 6.48 -2.06 29.36
CA HIS A 331 6.63 -1.05 28.32
C HIS A 331 7.21 0.26 28.89
N VAL A 332 6.76 0.70 30.07
CA VAL A 332 7.31 1.88 30.76
C VAL A 332 8.78 1.68 31.13
N LEU A 333 9.11 0.57 31.77
CA LEU A 333 10.48 0.30 32.23
C LEU A 333 11.45 0.06 31.07
N GLU A 334 11.03 -0.70 30.06
CA GLU A 334 11.86 -0.99 28.90
C GLU A 334 12.00 0.22 27.97
N GLY A 335 10.93 1.00 27.79
CA GLY A 335 10.99 2.28 27.09
C GLY A 335 11.96 3.24 27.78
N ALA A 336 11.88 3.37 29.11
CA ALA A 336 12.80 4.17 29.89
C ALA A 336 14.25 3.67 29.76
N ARG A 337 14.49 2.36 29.84
CA ARG A 337 15.85 1.80 29.66
C ARG A 337 16.42 2.15 28.28
N VAL A 338 15.62 1.99 27.22
CA VAL A 338 16.03 2.32 25.85
C VAL A 338 16.36 3.81 25.73
N ASP A 339 15.54 4.70 26.28
CA ASP A 339 15.80 6.14 26.31
C ASP A 339 17.09 6.48 27.06
N HIS A 340 17.32 5.90 28.24
CA HIS A 340 18.57 6.08 28.98
C HIS A 340 19.79 5.60 28.19
N CYS A 341 19.67 4.46 27.49
CA CYS A 341 20.72 3.97 26.59
C CYS A 341 20.96 4.94 25.42
N LEU A 342 19.91 5.41 24.75
CA LEU A 342 20.00 6.37 23.65
C LEU A 342 20.67 7.67 24.08
N GLN A 343 20.24 8.25 25.20
CA GLN A 343 20.81 9.51 25.72
C GLN A 343 22.29 9.37 26.12
N ARG A 344 22.68 8.19 26.61
CA ARG A 344 24.07 7.90 27.01
C ARG A 344 25.00 7.71 25.81
N GLU A 345 24.63 6.81 24.89
CA GLU A 345 25.46 6.47 23.73
C GLU A 345 25.46 7.61 22.69
N TYR A 346 24.34 8.34 22.55
CA TYR A 346 24.16 9.37 21.53
C TYR A 346 23.82 10.73 22.14
N ARG A 347 24.84 11.43 22.65
CA ARG A 347 24.69 12.74 23.32
C ARG A 347 23.94 13.81 22.50
N GLY A 348 23.95 13.70 21.16
CA GLY A 348 23.18 14.58 20.29
C GLY A 348 21.66 14.41 20.45
N LEU A 349 21.19 13.17 20.63
CA LEU A 349 19.78 12.85 20.84
C LEU A 349 19.29 13.33 22.20
N LYS A 350 20.15 13.39 23.21
CA LYS A 350 19.77 13.89 24.54
C LYS A 350 19.17 15.30 24.48
N LYS A 351 19.82 16.23 23.79
CA LYS A 351 19.31 17.61 23.66
C LYS A 351 17.95 17.68 22.96
N GLU A 352 17.78 16.82 21.96
CA GLU A 352 16.54 16.70 21.20
C GLU A 352 15.40 16.10 22.03
N MET A 353 15.69 15.08 22.85
CA MET A 353 14.74 14.48 23.78
C MET A 353 14.36 15.43 24.92
N ASP A 354 15.34 16.12 25.53
CA ASP A 354 15.10 17.11 26.58
C ASP A 354 14.17 18.25 26.09
N PHE A 355 14.29 18.63 24.81
CA PHE A 355 13.40 19.59 24.18
C PHE A 355 12.01 18.99 23.90
N PHE A 356 11.94 17.77 23.38
CA PHE A 356 10.69 17.13 22.93
C PHE A 356 9.78 16.64 24.08
N LEU A 357 10.35 16.01 25.10
CA LEU A 357 9.61 15.28 26.14
C LEU A 357 8.60 16.15 26.91
N PRO A 358 8.93 17.38 27.36
CA PRO A 358 7.95 18.24 28.04
C PRO A 358 6.71 18.53 27.18
N MET A 359 6.89 18.71 25.87
CA MET A 359 5.79 18.96 24.93
C MET A 359 4.95 17.71 24.66
N ALA A 360 5.61 16.54 24.52
CA ALA A 360 4.91 15.27 24.37
C ALA A 360 4.08 14.89 25.63
N MET A 361 4.50 15.37 26.81
CA MET A 361 3.81 15.16 28.09
C MET A 361 2.63 16.11 28.33
N GLY A 362 2.57 17.25 27.64
CA GLY A 362 1.57 18.30 27.89
C GLY A 362 0.12 17.89 27.63
N ALA A 363 -0.13 16.92 26.75
CA ALA A 363 -1.47 16.42 26.41
C ALA A 363 -1.94 15.25 27.30
N ARG A 364 -1.11 14.78 28.25
CA ARG A 364 -1.42 13.63 29.09
C ARG A 364 -2.33 14.01 30.27
N PRO A 365 -3.21 13.09 30.73
CA PRO A 365 -4.07 13.35 31.88
C PRO A 365 -3.23 13.61 33.15
N PRO A 366 -3.67 14.51 34.05
CA PRO A 366 -3.00 14.71 35.32
C PRO A 366 -3.12 13.45 36.19
N VAL A 367 -2.03 13.08 36.89
CA VAL A 367 -1.95 11.90 37.76
C VAL A 367 -3.12 11.80 38.74
N SER A 368 -3.57 12.94 39.27
CA SER A 368 -4.68 13.03 40.23
C SER A 368 -6.05 12.68 39.65
N SER A 369 -6.21 12.70 38.33
CA SER A 369 -7.47 12.33 37.66
C SER A 369 -7.59 10.83 37.36
N LEU A 370 -6.48 10.11 37.50
CA LEU A 370 -6.39 8.69 37.15
C LEU A 370 -6.68 7.80 38.35
N PRO A 371 -7.25 6.59 38.14
CA PRO A 371 -7.38 5.62 39.21
C PRO A 371 -6.02 5.10 39.70
N LEU A 372 -5.98 4.51 40.89
CA LEU A 372 -4.74 4.24 41.64
C LEU A 372 -3.65 3.52 40.84
N GLN A 373 -4.01 2.50 40.05
CA GLN A 373 -3.03 1.74 39.27
C GLN A 373 -2.49 2.56 38.08
N GLN A 374 -3.35 3.26 37.33
CA GLN A 374 -2.91 4.11 36.21
C GLN A 374 -2.09 5.31 36.69
N ALA A 375 -2.48 5.93 37.79
CA ALA A 375 -1.76 7.06 38.37
C ALA A 375 -0.33 6.68 38.80
N PHE A 376 -0.15 5.47 39.35
CA PHE A 376 1.17 4.95 39.66
C PHE A 376 2.03 4.79 38.40
N LEU A 377 1.49 4.16 37.33
CA LEU A 377 2.22 4.02 36.07
C LEU A 377 2.55 5.37 35.43
N GLU A 378 1.60 6.31 35.42
CA GLU A 378 1.81 7.67 34.89
C GLU A 378 2.87 8.42 35.70
N SER A 379 2.92 8.24 37.02
CA SER A 379 3.95 8.86 37.86
C SER A 379 5.32 8.23 37.68
N LEU A 380 5.38 6.90 37.49
CA LEU A 380 6.60 6.19 37.13
C LEU A 380 7.13 6.68 35.78
N LEU A 381 6.24 6.80 34.78
CA LEU A 381 6.58 7.34 33.45
C LEU A 381 7.16 8.76 33.54
N ARG A 382 6.50 9.65 34.28
CA ARG A 382 6.95 11.05 34.47
C ARG A 382 8.26 11.15 35.22
N TRP A 383 8.46 10.31 36.23
CA TRP A 383 9.73 10.24 36.96
C TRP A 383 10.88 9.78 36.06
N GLU A 384 10.68 8.71 35.29
CA GLU A 384 11.72 8.16 34.39
C GLU A 384 12.05 9.11 33.24
N LEU A 385 11.07 9.81 32.66
CA LEU A 385 11.26 10.66 31.48
C LEU A 385 11.61 12.12 31.78
N LEU A 386 10.99 12.71 32.81
CA LEU A 386 11.15 14.13 33.13
C LEU A 386 11.94 14.35 34.43
N GLY A 387 12.23 13.29 35.20
CA GLY A 387 12.82 13.43 36.52
C GLY A 387 11.87 14.05 37.55
N GLU A 388 10.55 14.06 37.28
CA GLU A 388 9.56 14.57 38.24
C GLU A 388 9.61 13.74 39.53
N PRO A 389 9.66 14.37 40.72
CA PRO A 389 9.77 13.64 41.97
C PRO A 389 8.52 12.78 42.21
N LEU A 390 8.74 11.51 42.52
CA LEU A 390 7.66 10.63 42.98
C LEU A 390 7.06 11.15 44.30
N SER A 391 5.75 10.97 44.48
CA SER A 391 5.08 11.36 45.72
C SER A 391 5.68 10.60 46.91
N PRO A 392 5.72 11.19 48.12
CA PRO A 392 6.20 10.51 49.33
C PRO A 392 5.50 9.17 49.59
N ALA A 393 4.21 9.08 49.26
CA ALA A 393 3.43 7.84 49.35
C ALA A 393 3.96 6.74 48.39
N PHE A 394 4.33 7.10 47.16
CA PHE A 394 4.94 6.14 46.23
C PHE A 394 6.35 5.73 46.65
N LEU A 395 7.16 6.65 47.16
CA LEU A 395 8.47 6.31 47.70
C LEU A 395 8.35 5.35 48.89
N ALA A 396 7.41 5.62 49.81
CA ALA A 396 7.10 4.72 50.92
C ALA A 396 6.66 3.34 50.40
N PHE A 397 5.77 3.28 49.42
CA PHE A 397 5.32 2.03 48.79
C PHE A 397 6.46 1.24 48.13
N LEU A 398 7.32 1.92 47.37
CA LEU A 398 8.48 1.31 46.71
C LEU A 398 9.47 0.75 47.74
N SER A 399 9.65 1.43 48.88
CA SER A 399 10.56 1.06 49.97
C SER A 399 10.13 -0.15 50.81
N GLN A 400 8.86 -0.57 50.73
CA GLN A 400 8.35 -1.71 51.51
C GLN A 400 8.53 -3.04 50.76
N GLY A 401 9.18 -4.04 51.37
CA GLY A 401 9.37 -5.40 50.80
C GLY A 401 10.61 -5.54 49.90
N ALA A 402 10.84 -6.75 49.37
CA ALA A 402 12.05 -7.19 48.65
C ALA A 402 12.68 -6.16 47.68
N ASP A 403 14.00 -6.27 47.53
CA ASP A 403 14.95 -5.30 46.95
C ASP A 403 14.62 -4.92 45.48
N LEU A 404 13.67 -4.00 45.30
CA LEU A 404 13.29 -3.42 44.01
C LEU A 404 14.31 -2.37 43.55
N THR A 405 14.94 -1.69 44.52
CA THR A 405 15.89 -0.59 44.32
C THR A 405 17.08 -0.97 43.43
N PRO A 406 17.74 -2.14 43.58
CA PRO A 406 18.82 -2.55 42.69
C PRO A 406 18.41 -2.67 41.23
N HIS A 407 17.16 -3.07 40.95
CA HIS A 407 16.67 -3.27 39.58
C HIS A 407 16.27 -1.95 38.92
N LEU A 408 15.56 -1.06 39.62
CA LEU A 408 15.23 0.28 39.11
C LEU A 408 16.49 1.14 38.92
N MET A 409 17.41 1.12 39.91
CA MET A 409 18.68 1.85 39.83
C MET A 409 19.67 1.26 38.81
N ALA A 410 19.40 0.06 38.29
CA ALA A 410 20.20 -0.55 37.24
C ALA A 410 19.80 -0.09 35.83
N LEU A 411 18.55 0.30 35.60
CA LEU A 411 18.08 0.73 34.27
C LEU A 411 18.94 1.84 33.62
N PRO A 412 19.35 2.91 34.34
CA PRO A 412 20.21 3.94 33.75
C PRO A 412 21.69 3.54 33.64
N ARG A 413 22.12 2.40 34.23
CA ARG A 413 23.54 2.01 34.31
C ARG A 413 24.07 1.45 32.98
N PRO A 414 25.38 1.59 32.69
CA PRO A 414 26.01 0.92 31.56
C PRO A 414 25.88 -0.61 31.68
N GLY A 415 25.47 -1.25 30.59
CA GLY A 415 25.27 -2.71 30.53
C GLY A 415 23.88 -3.21 30.97
N ALA A 416 22.94 -2.32 31.32
CA ALA A 416 21.56 -2.70 31.60
C ALA A 416 20.89 -3.32 30.37
N GLY A 417 20.37 -4.53 30.52
CA GLY A 417 19.67 -5.26 29.47
C GLY A 417 18.18 -5.37 29.76
N VAL A 418 17.46 -5.99 28.82
CA VAL A 418 16.02 -6.26 28.95
C VAL A 418 15.67 -7.13 30.18
N LYS A 419 16.64 -7.90 30.70
CA LYS A 419 16.45 -8.68 31.94
C LYS A 419 16.17 -7.80 33.15
N GLU A 420 16.84 -6.65 33.28
CA GLU A 420 16.61 -5.72 34.39
C GLU A 420 15.19 -5.14 34.32
N SER A 421 14.74 -4.72 33.14
CA SER A 421 13.36 -4.24 32.89
C SER A 421 12.31 -5.30 33.22
N ALA A 422 12.53 -6.55 32.78
CA ALA A 422 11.62 -7.66 33.05
C ALA A 422 11.51 -7.99 34.55
N ARG A 423 12.65 -8.03 35.26
CA ARG A 423 12.66 -8.30 36.72
C ARG A 423 12.00 -7.18 37.50
N ALA A 424 12.28 -5.91 37.15
CA ALA A 424 11.61 -4.76 37.74
C ALA A 424 10.08 -4.81 37.50
N ALA A 425 9.64 -5.19 36.30
CA ALA A 425 8.23 -5.35 35.96
C ALA A 425 7.55 -6.41 36.84
N VAL A 426 8.18 -7.58 37.05
CA VAL A 426 7.65 -8.64 37.94
C VAL A 426 7.48 -8.14 39.37
N LEU A 427 8.51 -7.47 39.90
CA LEU A 427 8.51 -7.00 41.28
C LEU A 427 7.48 -5.88 41.50
N LEU A 428 7.36 -4.95 40.56
CA LEU A 428 6.34 -3.90 40.60
C LEU A 428 4.93 -4.48 40.47
N TYR A 429 4.73 -5.42 39.54
CA TYR A 429 3.44 -6.07 39.34
C TYR A 429 2.91 -6.70 40.62
N ARG A 430 3.77 -7.45 41.35
CA ARG A 430 3.41 -8.10 42.62
C ARG A 430 2.93 -7.14 43.69
N LYS A 431 3.47 -5.93 43.71
CA LYS A 431 3.04 -4.89 44.65
C LYS A 431 1.77 -4.22 44.16
N LEU A 432 1.70 -3.87 42.87
CA LEU A 432 0.63 -3.06 42.29
C LEU A 432 -0.68 -3.84 42.10
N SER A 433 -0.61 -5.15 41.79
CA SER A 433 -1.81 -5.99 41.63
C SER A 433 -2.64 -6.13 42.90
N ARG A 434 -2.05 -5.86 44.07
CA ARG A 434 -2.70 -5.88 45.39
C ARG A 434 -3.42 -4.56 45.73
N ILE A 435 -3.17 -3.49 44.98
CA ILE A 435 -3.82 -2.19 45.19
C ILE A 435 -5.15 -2.17 44.42
N PRO A 436 -6.28 -1.85 45.07
CA PRO A 436 -7.55 -1.71 44.36
C PRO A 436 -7.51 -0.51 43.41
N ASN A 437 -8.03 -0.64 42.20
CA ASN A 437 -7.97 0.42 41.20
C ASN A 437 -9.11 1.46 41.38
N LEU A 438 -9.02 2.28 42.43
CA LEU A 438 -10.04 3.26 42.79
C LEU A 438 -9.73 4.64 42.21
N LYS A 439 -10.76 5.42 41.85
CA LYS A 439 -10.58 6.86 41.63
C LYS A 439 -10.30 7.54 42.97
N PRO A 440 -9.31 8.44 43.05
CA PRO A 440 -9.00 9.12 44.31
C PRO A 440 -10.17 10.05 44.71
N ALA A 441 -10.89 9.69 45.77
CA ALA A 441 -11.84 10.59 46.43
C ALA A 441 -11.13 11.58 47.39
N PHE A 442 -9.91 11.25 47.82
CA PHE A 442 -9.01 12.05 48.67
C PHE A 442 -7.54 11.79 48.28
N THR A 443 -6.63 12.67 48.74
CA THR A 443 -5.18 12.61 48.46
C THR A 443 -4.56 11.26 48.84
N TRP A 444 -3.58 10.80 48.06
CA TRP A 444 -2.86 9.52 48.24
C TRP A 444 -2.30 9.30 49.65
N GLU A 445 -2.07 10.39 50.38
CA GLU A 445 -1.58 10.44 51.76
C GLU A 445 -2.53 9.75 52.75
N ALA A 446 -3.83 9.65 52.44
CA ALA A 446 -4.84 9.06 53.31
C ALA A 446 -4.98 7.52 53.17
N TYR A 447 -4.38 6.91 52.14
CA TYR A 447 -4.44 5.46 51.94
C TYR A 447 -3.29 4.76 52.68
N THR A 448 -3.60 4.12 53.81
CA THR A 448 -2.69 3.17 54.46
C THR A 448 -2.58 1.91 53.60
N LEU A 449 -1.46 1.78 52.89
CA LEU A 449 -1.11 0.58 52.14
C LEU A 449 -0.98 -0.62 53.09
N PRO A 450 -1.54 -1.81 52.76
CA PRO A 450 -1.42 -2.98 53.61
C PRO A 450 0.05 -3.38 53.82
N PRO A 451 0.47 -3.77 55.04
CA PRO A 451 1.83 -4.25 55.28
C PRO A 451 2.13 -5.49 54.43
N LEU A 452 3.24 -5.43 53.68
CA LEU A 452 3.70 -6.49 52.76
C LEU A 452 4.37 -7.68 53.49
N THR A 453 3.81 -8.15 54.60
CA THR A 453 4.40 -9.25 55.42
C THR A 453 3.80 -10.63 55.12
N LEU A 454 2.98 -10.78 54.08
CA LEU A 454 2.50 -12.08 53.66
C LEU A 454 3.54 -12.77 52.77
N PRO A 455 3.82 -14.08 52.99
CA PRO A 455 4.67 -14.83 52.06
C PRO A 455 4.12 -14.66 50.65
N LEU A 456 5.02 -14.40 49.70
CA LEU A 456 4.69 -14.41 48.28
C LEU A 456 4.15 -15.81 47.97
N SER A 457 2.82 -15.98 48.02
CA SER A 457 2.20 -17.20 47.52
C SER A 457 2.72 -17.42 46.10
N PRO A 458 3.08 -18.66 45.74
CA PRO A 458 3.14 -19.03 44.33
C PRO A 458 1.93 -18.44 43.65
N MET A 459 2.10 -17.88 42.45
CA MET A 459 1.00 -17.40 41.61
C MET A 459 -0.02 -18.51 41.23
N GLY A 460 -0.03 -19.65 41.95
CA GLY A 460 -0.96 -20.78 41.83
C GLY A 460 -1.85 -21.02 43.06
N GLY A 461 -1.85 -20.15 44.07
CA GLY A 461 -3.03 -20.02 44.92
C GLY A 461 -4.00 -19.11 44.18
N ILE A 462 -5.28 -19.50 44.06
CA ILE A 462 -6.36 -18.68 43.50
C ILE A 462 -6.17 -17.25 44.01
N ASP A 463 -5.60 -16.37 43.19
CA ASP A 463 -5.79 -14.94 43.39
C ASP A 463 -7.30 -14.83 43.32
N PRO A 464 -8.00 -14.41 44.39
CA PRO A 464 -9.45 -14.38 44.38
C PRO A 464 -9.84 -13.34 43.35
N ALA A 465 -9.92 -13.78 42.09
CA ALA A 465 -10.63 -13.11 41.06
C ALA A 465 -12.00 -12.83 41.68
N SER A 466 -12.39 -11.57 41.63
CA SER A 466 -13.76 -11.12 41.83
C SER A 466 -14.31 -11.12 43.27
N ARG A 467 -13.72 -10.30 44.14
CA ARG A 467 -14.57 -9.29 44.79
C ARG A 467 -13.93 -7.93 44.55
N LEU A 468 -14.32 -7.29 43.45
CA LEU A 468 -14.10 -5.85 43.27
C LEU A 468 -14.55 -5.19 44.56
N VAL A 469 -13.66 -4.45 45.20
CA VAL A 469 -14.07 -3.62 46.34
C VAL A 469 -15.15 -2.66 45.80
N PRO A 470 -16.25 -2.39 46.53
CA PRO A 470 -17.26 -1.46 46.05
C PRO A 470 -16.62 -0.13 45.63
N GLY A 471 -16.72 0.22 44.34
CA GLY A 471 -16.10 1.41 43.75
C GLY A 471 -14.82 1.18 42.93
N GLU A 472 -14.31 -0.06 42.81
CA GLU A 472 -13.14 -0.39 41.99
C GLU A 472 -13.44 -0.34 40.48
N GLU A 473 -12.63 0.39 39.72
CA GLU A 473 -12.73 0.51 38.25
C GLU A 473 -11.81 -0.51 37.56
N PRO A 474 -12.22 -1.10 36.41
CA PRO A 474 -11.35 -2.00 35.66
C PRO A 474 -10.09 -1.27 35.18
N TYR A 475 -8.96 -2.00 35.11
CA TYR A 475 -7.72 -1.42 34.61
C TYR A 475 -7.86 -1.05 33.12
N GLN A 476 -7.54 0.20 32.78
CA GLN A 476 -7.37 0.68 31.41
C GLN A 476 -5.89 0.88 31.09
N ASN A 477 -5.49 0.57 29.86
CA ASN A 477 -4.11 0.68 29.40
C ASN A 477 -3.63 2.13 29.40
N LEU A 478 -2.34 2.31 29.68
CA LEU A 478 -1.70 3.61 29.61
C LEU A 478 -1.62 4.07 28.14
N ALA A 479 -1.96 5.33 27.87
CA ALA A 479 -1.77 5.89 26.53
C ALA A 479 -0.29 5.85 26.14
N PRO A 480 0.10 5.20 25.03
CA PRO A 480 1.49 5.09 24.62
C PRO A 480 2.05 6.46 24.21
N LEU A 481 3.37 6.60 24.28
CA LEU A 481 4.01 7.84 23.86
C LEU A 481 4.18 7.89 22.34
N PRO A 482 3.99 9.07 21.71
CA PRO A 482 4.09 9.18 20.25
C PRO A 482 5.43 8.68 19.68
N HIS A 483 6.53 8.88 20.39
CA HIS A 483 7.86 8.45 19.99
C HIS A 483 8.18 7.01 20.44
N TRP A 484 7.68 6.54 21.58
CA TRP A 484 7.88 5.15 21.97
C TRP A 484 7.07 4.17 21.14
N GLY A 485 5.94 4.63 20.60
CA GLY A 485 5.02 3.82 19.84
C GLY A 485 4.49 2.65 20.64
N GLU A 486 4.28 1.51 19.98
CA GLU A 486 3.81 0.28 20.59
C GLU A 486 4.87 -0.83 20.52
N LEU A 487 5.10 -1.51 21.63
CA LEU A 487 5.97 -2.69 21.67
C LEU A 487 5.17 -3.96 21.30
N ARG A 488 5.45 -4.50 20.11
CA ARG A 488 4.77 -5.68 19.55
C ARG A 488 5.74 -6.86 19.35
N PRO A 489 6.14 -7.56 20.42
CA PRO A 489 7.11 -8.67 20.33
C PRO A 489 6.64 -9.82 19.43
N GLU A 490 5.31 -9.98 19.29
CA GLU A 490 4.67 -10.98 18.46
C GLU A 490 5.02 -10.84 16.96
N LEU A 491 5.20 -9.62 16.46
CA LEU A 491 5.54 -9.34 15.06
C LEU A 491 6.94 -9.86 14.70
N VAL A 492 7.91 -9.53 15.55
CA VAL A 492 9.30 -9.94 15.41
C VAL A 492 9.41 -11.46 15.38
N GLN A 493 8.70 -12.14 16.28
CA GLN A 493 8.79 -13.59 16.37
C GLN A 493 8.05 -14.30 15.23
N LYS A 494 6.86 -13.84 14.83
CA LYS A 494 6.17 -14.38 13.64
C LYS A 494 7.09 -14.32 12.42
N LYS A 495 7.80 -13.21 12.24
CA LYS A 495 8.75 -13.03 11.14
C LYS A 495 9.99 -13.93 11.27
N LEU A 496 10.56 -14.07 12.47
CA LEU A 496 11.66 -15.02 12.73
C LEU A 496 11.24 -16.48 12.49
N ARG A 497 10.00 -16.84 12.83
CA ARG A 497 9.44 -18.16 12.53
C ARG A 497 9.22 -18.39 11.06
N LEU A 498 8.64 -17.43 10.34
CA LEU A 498 8.50 -17.52 8.90
C LEU A 498 9.85 -17.75 8.24
N ARG A 499 10.91 -17.06 8.70
CA ARG A 499 12.28 -17.33 8.27
C ARG A 499 12.79 -18.70 8.67
N ALA A 500 12.57 -19.16 9.91
CA ALA A 500 13.01 -20.47 10.36
C ALA A 500 12.32 -21.60 9.58
N VAL A 501 11.02 -21.47 9.34
CA VAL A 501 10.19 -22.35 8.51
C VAL A 501 10.65 -22.31 7.06
N GLN A 502 10.90 -21.12 6.49
CA GLN A 502 11.44 -20.98 5.14
C GLN A 502 12.83 -21.62 5.04
N ASN A 503 13.69 -21.43 6.04
CA ASN A 503 15.01 -22.05 6.11
C ASN A 503 14.92 -23.57 6.29
N LEU A 504 13.95 -24.08 7.07
CA LEU A 504 13.68 -25.51 7.24
C LEU A 504 13.12 -26.14 5.97
N LEU A 505 12.18 -25.47 5.29
CA LEU A 505 11.66 -25.86 3.97
C LEU A 505 12.80 -25.90 2.96
N ASN A 506 13.66 -24.88 2.94
CA ASN A 506 14.86 -24.86 2.13
C ASN A 506 15.80 -26.02 2.49
N GLN A 507 16.05 -26.31 3.78
CA GLN A 507 16.90 -27.43 4.22
C GLN A 507 16.32 -28.81 3.86
N MET A 508 15.00 -28.98 3.98
CA MET A 508 14.27 -30.20 3.58
C MET A 508 14.26 -30.39 2.06
N GLU A 509 14.22 -29.30 1.28
CA GLU A 509 14.39 -29.33 -0.18
C GLU A 509 15.84 -29.57 -0.61
N MET A 510 16.80 -29.30 0.28
CA MET A 510 18.24 -29.48 0.08
C MET A 510 18.77 -30.87 0.48
N GLY A 511 17.99 -31.70 1.18
CA GLY A 511 18.39 -33.06 1.57
C GLY A 511 19.56 -33.12 2.56
N ILE A 512 19.75 -32.07 3.37
CA ILE A 512 20.79 -31.98 4.41
C ILE A 512 20.28 -32.71 5.66
N PRO A 513 21.10 -33.53 6.36
CA PRO A 513 20.66 -34.24 7.55
C PRO A 513 20.24 -33.25 8.66
N LEU A 514 19.09 -33.51 9.26
CA LEU A 514 18.59 -32.77 10.42
C LEU A 514 19.48 -33.11 11.62
N SER A 515 19.84 -32.09 12.41
CA SER A 515 20.64 -32.32 13.62
C SER A 515 19.86 -33.20 14.62
N PRO A 516 20.56 -33.94 15.50
CA PRO A 516 19.93 -34.80 16.51
C PRO A 516 18.93 -34.05 17.40
N GLU A 517 19.19 -32.76 17.63
CA GLU A 517 18.36 -31.85 18.41
C GLU A 517 17.02 -31.53 17.69
N ILE A 518 17.04 -31.38 16.36
CA ILE A 518 15.84 -31.12 15.55
C ILE A 518 15.01 -32.40 15.42
N LEU A 519 15.65 -33.56 15.29
CA LEU A 519 14.98 -34.87 15.32
C LEU A 519 14.27 -35.14 16.64
N LYS A 520 14.88 -34.75 17.77
CA LYS A 520 14.26 -34.85 19.09
C LYS A 520 13.06 -33.92 19.25
N ALA A 521 13.15 -32.68 18.73
CA ALA A 521 12.03 -31.74 18.72
C ALA A 521 10.84 -32.23 17.83
N LEU A 522 11.14 -32.94 16.75
CA LEU A 522 10.13 -33.57 15.88
C LEU A 522 9.46 -34.80 16.52
N LEU A 523 10.19 -35.55 17.35
CA LEU A 523 9.64 -36.65 18.15
C LEU A 523 8.77 -36.15 19.31
N GLU A 524 9.22 -35.10 20.01
CA GLU A 524 8.48 -34.46 21.12
C GLU A 524 7.18 -33.78 20.66
N SER A 525 7.05 -33.45 19.37
CA SER A 525 5.81 -32.93 18.74
C SER A 525 4.81 -34.02 18.32
N GLY A 526 5.02 -35.28 18.73
CA GLY A 526 4.01 -36.35 18.67
C GLY A 526 4.02 -37.20 17.39
N MET A 527 5.15 -37.32 16.70
CA MET A 527 5.32 -38.30 15.62
C MET A 527 5.71 -39.68 16.19
N GLU A 528 4.85 -40.68 16.03
CA GLU A 528 5.21 -42.08 16.30
C GLU A 528 6.10 -42.61 15.17
N LEU A 529 7.33 -43.03 15.52
CA LEU A 529 8.24 -43.75 14.62
C LEU A 529 8.34 -45.21 15.10
N GLU A 530 7.96 -46.17 14.26
CA GLU A 530 8.21 -47.59 14.53
C GLU A 530 9.70 -47.90 14.36
N VAL A 531 10.38 -48.18 15.46
CA VAL A 531 11.76 -48.67 15.47
C VAL A 531 11.74 -50.19 15.49
N SER A 532 12.19 -50.83 14.42
CA SER A 532 12.52 -52.26 14.45
C SER A 532 13.94 -52.45 14.98
N PRO A 533 14.17 -53.30 16.00
CA PRO A 533 15.50 -53.57 16.52
C PRO A 533 16.19 -54.61 15.64
N GLY A 534 17.39 -54.29 15.16
CA GLY A 534 18.21 -55.24 14.42
C GLY A 534 19.69 -54.90 14.50
N GLY A 535 20.44 -55.68 15.28
CA GLY A 535 21.89 -55.86 15.18
C GLY A 535 22.74 -55.00 16.13
N GLU A 536 23.35 -55.65 17.10
CA GLU A 536 24.29 -55.07 18.06
C GLU A 536 25.59 -54.58 17.40
N GLY A 537 26.06 -53.40 17.84
CA GLY A 537 27.46 -52.98 17.79
C GLY A 537 27.87 -52.10 16.61
N ASP A 538 27.60 -50.79 16.69
CA ASP A 538 28.59 -49.72 16.42
C ASP A 538 28.04 -48.33 16.80
N GLU A 539 28.94 -47.39 17.09
CA GLU A 539 28.66 -46.02 17.55
C GLU A 539 27.61 -45.28 16.69
N PHE A 540 26.66 -44.63 17.36
CA PHE A 540 25.50 -43.95 16.77
C PHE A 540 25.91 -42.70 15.96
N GLN A 541 26.33 -42.88 14.70
CA GLN A 541 26.39 -41.81 13.70
C GLN A 541 25.00 -41.65 13.05
N GLY A 542 24.53 -40.40 12.96
CA GLY A 542 23.18 -40.04 12.55
C GLY A 542 22.68 -40.72 11.27
N LEU A 543 21.35 -40.93 11.22
CA LEU A 543 20.66 -41.57 10.10
C LEU A 543 20.86 -40.81 8.78
N PHE A 544 21.53 -41.44 7.81
CA PHE A 544 21.62 -40.98 6.44
C PHE A 544 20.41 -41.44 5.61
N ILE A 545 19.80 -40.53 4.84
CA ILE A 545 18.79 -40.88 3.80
C ILE A 545 19.45 -41.67 2.64
N THR A 546 20.78 -41.62 2.51
CA THR A 546 21.50 -42.19 1.38
C THR A 546 21.87 -43.66 1.50
N ASP A 547 21.76 -44.28 2.69
CA ASP A 547 22.14 -45.70 2.89
C ASP A 547 21.00 -46.70 2.57
N LEU A 548 19.82 -46.20 2.18
CA LEU A 548 18.67 -47.03 1.78
C LEU A 548 18.49 -47.13 0.26
N LYS A 549 19.57 -47.02 -0.53
CA LYS A 549 19.53 -47.34 -1.96
C LYS A 549 19.61 -48.83 -2.28
N GLY A 550 19.72 -49.69 -1.27
CA GLY A 550 19.84 -51.15 -1.44
C GLY A 550 18.60 -52.00 -1.13
N LEU A 551 17.50 -51.45 -0.61
CA LEU A 551 16.37 -52.27 -0.14
C LEU A 551 15.08 -51.96 -0.90
N LYS A 552 14.53 -53.00 -1.53
CA LYS A 552 13.27 -52.98 -2.26
C LYS A 552 12.13 -52.60 -1.32
N LYS A 553 11.41 -51.53 -1.70
CA LYS A 553 10.19 -50.90 -1.15
C LYS A 553 10.41 -49.95 0.04
N PRO A 554 10.08 -48.66 -0.16
CA PRO A 554 9.37 -47.90 0.86
C PRO A 554 8.22 -47.09 0.24
N ILE A 555 6.99 -47.58 0.38
CA ILE A 555 5.78 -46.85 0.00
C ILE A 555 5.38 -45.84 1.12
N GLY A 556 5.86 -46.00 2.35
CA GLY A 556 5.46 -45.14 3.49
C GLY A 556 6.24 -43.82 3.68
N MET A 557 7.54 -43.76 3.33
CA MET A 557 8.39 -42.59 3.68
C MET A 557 8.10 -41.35 2.80
N ARG A 558 7.71 -41.57 1.53
CA ARG A 558 7.34 -40.48 0.61
C ARG A 558 6.01 -39.83 1.01
N GLU A 559 5.05 -40.62 1.49
CA GLU A 559 3.76 -40.11 1.96
C GLU A 559 3.90 -39.31 3.25
N ALA A 560 4.76 -39.72 4.18
CA ALA A 560 5.02 -38.99 5.41
C ALA A 560 5.66 -37.60 5.15
N ASN A 561 6.68 -37.54 4.27
CA ASN A 561 7.29 -36.27 3.84
C ASN A 561 6.31 -35.39 3.03
N HIS A 562 5.47 -35.98 2.19
CA HIS A 562 4.44 -35.24 1.44
C HIS A 562 3.37 -34.66 2.39
N ARG A 563 2.91 -35.43 3.37
CA ARG A 563 1.93 -34.97 4.39
C ARG A 563 2.52 -33.89 5.28
N ALA A 564 3.79 -33.97 5.69
CA ALA A 564 4.45 -32.93 6.47
C ALA A 564 4.59 -31.62 5.66
N LYS A 565 4.98 -31.74 4.38
CA LYS A 565 5.10 -30.60 3.45
C LYS A 565 3.74 -29.96 3.15
N GLU A 566 2.69 -30.76 3.00
CA GLU A 566 1.31 -30.26 2.86
C GLU A 566 0.79 -29.62 4.13
N LYS A 567 1.07 -30.18 5.32
CA LYS A 567 0.62 -29.60 6.59
C LYS A 567 1.24 -28.23 6.83
N LEU A 568 2.54 -28.06 6.56
CA LEU A 568 3.23 -26.76 6.61
C LEU A 568 2.71 -25.77 5.54
N LYS A 569 2.48 -26.23 4.31
CA LYS A 569 1.84 -25.39 3.26
C LYS A 569 0.43 -24.96 3.65
N LYS A 570 -0.33 -25.83 4.32
CA LYS A 570 -1.70 -25.56 4.79
C LYS A 570 -1.71 -24.63 6.00
N GLU A 571 -0.69 -24.67 6.85
CA GLU A 571 -0.49 -23.73 7.96
C GLU A 571 -0.12 -22.33 7.44
N ILE A 572 0.77 -22.24 6.45
CA ILE A 572 1.08 -21.00 5.71
C ILE A 572 -0.17 -20.49 4.97
N GLY A 573 -0.90 -21.38 4.31
CA GLY A 573 -2.15 -21.08 3.61
C GLY A 573 -3.30 -20.69 4.54
N SER A 574 -3.34 -21.19 5.78
CA SER A 574 -4.29 -20.78 6.82
C SER A 574 -3.96 -19.40 7.37
N ILE A 575 -2.67 -19.06 7.47
CA ILE A 575 -2.18 -17.73 7.88
C ILE A 575 -2.39 -16.69 6.77
N LEU A 576 -2.32 -17.10 5.49
CA LEU A 576 -2.57 -16.26 4.31
C LEU A 576 -4.06 -16.18 3.93
N GLY A 577 -4.83 -17.24 4.18
CA GLY A 577 -6.24 -17.39 3.80
C GLY A 577 -7.22 -16.60 4.67
N GLU A 578 -6.82 -16.23 5.89
CA GLU A 578 -7.59 -15.33 6.78
C GLU A 578 -7.55 -13.84 6.35
N VAL A 579 -6.99 -13.54 5.17
CA VAL A 579 -6.89 -12.19 4.56
C VAL A 579 -7.76 -12.06 3.30
N ALA A 580 -8.32 -13.16 2.79
CA ALA A 580 -8.94 -13.20 1.45
C ALA A 580 -10.48 -13.34 1.44
N GLU A 581 -11.18 -12.91 2.49
CA GLU A 581 -12.64 -12.86 2.49
C GLU A 581 -13.13 -11.46 2.86
N GLU A 582 -13.09 -10.55 1.89
CA GLU A 582 -13.97 -9.38 1.81
C GLU A 582 -13.88 -8.76 0.40
N THR A 583 -14.40 -9.45 -0.62
CA THR A 583 -14.55 -8.87 -1.96
C THR A 583 -16.03 -8.65 -2.29
N GLY A 584 -16.54 -7.53 -1.76
CA GLY A 584 -17.59 -6.77 -2.47
C GLY A 584 -16.93 -6.01 -3.63
N GLU A 585 -17.67 -5.75 -4.71
CA GLU A 585 -17.18 -5.17 -5.97
C GLU A 585 -16.08 -4.09 -5.79
N ASP A 586 -14.82 -4.46 -6.06
CA ASP A 586 -13.67 -3.61 -5.73
C ASP A 586 -13.41 -2.59 -6.86
N HIS A 587 -13.51 -1.30 -6.50
CA HIS A 587 -13.23 -0.18 -7.39
C HIS A 587 -11.87 0.44 -7.04
N HIS A 588 -10.89 0.31 -7.95
CA HIS A 588 -9.56 0.89 -7.79
C HIS A 588 -9.48 2.23 -8.52
N TYR A 589 -8.76 3.20 -7.93
CA TYR A 589 -8.53 4.51 -8.55
C TYR A 589 -7.06 4.66 -8.88
N TYR A 590 -6.76 5.12 -10.09
CA TYR A 590 -5.41 5.35 -10.59
C TYR A 590 -5.25 6.78 -11.08
N ASP A 591 -4.02 7.28 -10.91
CA ASP A 591 -3.59 8.55 -11.48
C ASP A 591 -3.27 8.36 -12.96
N GLU A 592 -3.59 9.36 -13.76
CA GLU A 592 -3.31 9.39 -15.20
C GLU A 592 -2.31 10.50 -15.50
N TRP A 593 -1.32 10.22 -16.34
CA TRP A 593 -0.39 11.24 -16.78
C TRP A 593 -1.01 12.06 -17.91
N ASP A 594 -0.99 13.39 -17.76
CA ASP A 594 -1.47 14.32 -18.78
C ASP A 594 -0.28 15.14 -19.31
N CYS A 595 0.07 14.91 -20.57
CA CYS A 595 1.21 15.55 -21.22
C CYS A 595 1.01 17.05 -21.48
N GLN A 596 -0.24 17.53 -21.54
CA GLN A 596 -0.55 18.96 -21.75
C GLN A 596 -0.34 19.78 -20.47
N ILE A 597 -0.52 19.14 -19.31
CA ILE A 597 -0.25 19.76 -18.00
C ILE A 597 1.14 19.41 -17.46
N ALA A 598 1.82 18.43 -18.05
CA ALA A 598 3.09 17.86 -17.59
C ALA A 598 3.05 17.44 -16.12
N ASP A 599 1.92 16.86 -15.70
CA ASP A 599 1.63 16.43 -14.34
C ASP A 599 0.57 15.31 -14.36
N TYR A 600 0.37 14.67 -13.20
CA TYR A 600 -0.65 13.65 -13.03
C TYR A 600 -2.01 14.26 -12.71
N ARG A 601 -3.06 13.70 -13.31
CA ARG A 601 -4.44 13.84 -12.85
C ARG A 601 -4.72 12.80 -11.77
N VAL A 602 -5.03 13.26 -10.56
CA VAL A 602 -5.14 12.38 -9.39
C VAL A 602 -6.49 11.67 -9.34
N ARG A 603 -6.48 10.36 -9.07
CA ARG A 603 -7.67 9.49 -9.00
C ARG A 603 -8.59 9.64 -10.21
N TRP A 604 -7.99 9.88 -11.36
CA TRP A 604 -8.71 10.23 -12.58
C TRP A 604 -9.40 9.03 -13.21
N CYS A 605 -8.75 7.86 -13.14
CA CYS A 605 -9.23 6.63 -13.71
C CYS A 605 -9.82 5.73 -12.62
N ARG A 606 -10.99 5.16 -12.88
CA ARG A 606 -11.66 4.15 -12.05
C ARG A 606 -11.63 2.80 -12.78
N LEU A 607 -11.01 1.82 -12.14
CA LEU A 607 -10.89 0.45 -12.59
C LEU A 607 -11.79 -0.46 -11.75
N LYS A 608 -12.54 -1.35 -12.41
CA LYS A 608 -13.36 -2.39 -11.79
C LYS A 608 -12.74 -3.74 -12.11
N GLU A 609 -12.37 -4.50 -11.08
CA GLU A 609 -11.98 -5.89 -11.23
C GLU A 609 -13.23 -6.76 -11.43
N LYS A 610 -13.18 -7.70 -12.37
CA LYS A 610 -14.22 -8.68 -12.65
C LYS A 610 -13.59 -10.04 -12.85
N ASP A 611 -14.22 -11.07 -12.30
CA ASP A 611 -13.88 -12.44 -12.69
C ASP A 611 -14.41 -12.75 -14.09
N ALA A 612 -13.59 -13.40 -14.91
CA ALA A 612 -14.03 -13.86 -16.22
C ALA A 612 -15.08 -14.98 -16.07
N GLU A 613 -16.12 -14.94 -16.92
CA GLU A 613 -17.14 -16.00 -16.96
C GLU A 613 -16.51 -17.33 -17.35
N THR A 614 -16.93 -18.44 -16.71
CA THR A 614 -16.42 -19.78 -17.04
C THR A 614 -17.31 -20.45 -18.08
N GLY A 615 -16.71 -20.86 -19.20
CA GLY A 615 -17.35 -21.59 -20.30
C GLY A 615 -16.98 -23.07 -20.37
N SER A 616 -17.08 -23.65 -21.57
CA SER A 616 -16.70 -25.03 -21.85
C SER A 616 -15.19 -25.15 -22.14
N THR A 617 -14.63 -26.34 -21.95
CA THR A 617 -13.22 -26.64 -22.26
C THR A 617 -12.99 -27.01 -23.72
N GLU A 618 -14.06 -27.22 -24.51
CA GLU A 618 -14.01 -27.74 -25.88
C GLU A 618 -13.11 -26.92 -26.81
N PHE A 619 -13.07 -25.60 -26.64
CA PHE A 619 -12.19 -24.72 -27.42
C PHE A 619 -10.71 -25.02 -27.14
N VAL A 620 -10.35 -25.17 -25.87
CA VAL A 620 -8.97 -25.44 -25.45
C VAL A 620 -8.56 -26.83 -25.94
N ASP A 621 -9.42 -27.83 -25.76
CA ASP A 621 -9.15 -29.20 -26.19
C ASP A 621 -8.93 -29.28 -27.71
N ARG A 622 -9.79 -28.63 -28.50
CA ARG A 622 -9.62 -28.54 -29.96
C ARG A 622 -8.33 -27.82 -30.38
N THR A 623 -7.94 -26.77 -29.65
CA THR A 623 -6.70 -26.05 -29.91
C THR A 623 -5.48 -26.92 -29.63
N LEU A 624 -5.49 -27.67 -28.52
CA LEU A 624 -4.42 -28.61 -28.18
C LEU A 624 -4.30 -29.76 -29.20
N GLU A 625 -5.42 -30.23 -29.75
CA GLU A 625 -5.41 -31.19 -30.86
C GLU A 625 -4.80 -30.58 -32.13
N SER A 626 -5.26 -29.38 -32.51
CA SER A 626 -4.83 -28.68 -33.73
C SER A 626 -3.35 -28.28 -33.71
N TYR A 627 -2.81 -27.96 -32.54
CA TYR A 627 -1.40 -27.57 -32.33
C TYR A 627 -0.60 -28.64 -31.59
N SER A 628 -1.04 -29.90 -31.59
CA SER A 628 -0.40 -30.99 -30.84
C SER A 628 1.10 -31.16 -31.13
N ASP A 629 1.50 -31.07 -32.41
CA ASP A 629 2.91 -31.11 -32.82
C ASP A 629 3.72 -29.92 -32.27
N LEU A 630 3.14 -28.71 -32.31
CA LEU A 630 3.77 -27.50 -31.80
C LEU A 630 3.89 -27.55 -30.27
N VAL A 631 2.84 -27.96 -29.57
CA VAL A 631 2.85 -28.12 -28.12
C VAL A 631 3.90 -29.15 -27.70
N ALA A 632 4.03 -30.27 -28.44
CA ALA A 632 5.06 -31.27 -28.20
C ALA A 632 6.49 -30.72 -28.43
N GLU A 633 6.70 -29.94 -29.49
CA GLU A 633 7.97 -29.26 -29.76
C GLU A 633 8.31 -28.25 -28.66
N VAL A 634 7.37 -27.38 -28.33
CA VAL A 634 7.49 -26.36 -27.29
C VAL A 634 7.81 -27.02 -25.95
N ARG A 635 7.05 -28.04 -25.53
CA ARG A 635 7.33 -28.81 -24.31
C ARG A 635 8.75 -29.37 -24.29
N ARG A 636 9.24 -29.97 -25.38
CA ARG A 636 10.63 -30.47 -25.47
C ARG A 636 11.65 -29.35 -25.32
N GLN A 637 11.44 -28.22 -25.98
CA GLN A 637 12.34 -27.07 -25.89
C GLN A 637 12.36 -26.46 -24.49
N PHE A 638 11.22 -26.41 -23.80
CA PHE A 638 11.10 -25.90 -22.44
C PHE A 638 11.62 -26.85 -21.36
N GLN A 639 11.55 -28.17 -21.59
CA GLN A 639 12.24 -29.15 -20.76
C GLN A 639 13.77 -28.96 -20.79
N MET A 640 14.35 -28.55 -21.92
CA MET A 640 15.78 -28.23 -22.01
C MET A 640 16.16 -26.92 -21.30
N LEU A 641 15.19 -26.03 -21.05
CA LEU A 641 15.37 -24.76 -20.32
C LEU A 641 15.17 -24.89 -18.81
N LYS A 642 14.67 -26.03 -18.32
CA LYS A 642 14.73 -26.35 -16.90
C LYS A 642 16.21 -26.39 -16.52
N PRO A 643 16.67 -25.53 -15.58
CA PRO A 643 18.05 -25.59 -15.16
C PRO A 643 18.35 -27.01 -14.66
N GLU A 644 19.40 -27.63 -15.21
CA GLU A 644 20.03 -28.75 -14.53
C GLU A 644 20.32 -28.27 -13.11
N ARG A 645 19.86 -29.03 -12.11
CA ARG A 645 19.84 -28.59 -10.70
C ARG A 645 21.21 -28.12 -10.16
N PHE A 646 22.30 -28.35 -10.89
CA PHE A 646 23.65 -27.92 -10.56
C PHE A 646 24.49 -27.66 -11.83
N LYS A 647 24.98 -26.42 -12.03
CA LYS A 647 26.08 -26.19 -12.97
C LYS A 647 27.39 -26.43 -12.22
N LYS A 648 28.12 -27.50 -12.56
CA LYS A 648 29.45 -27.77 -12.03
C LYS A 648 30.43 -26.76 -12.66
N ILE A 649 31.06 -25.92 -11.84
CA ILE A 649 32.15 -25.03 -12.27
C ILE A 649 33.46 -25.73 -11.91
N PRO A 650 34.19 -26.32 -12.88
CA PRO A 650 35.46 -26.99 -12.62
C PRO A 650 36.61 -25.99 -12.51
N ASN A 651 37.81 -26.49 -12.17
CA ASN A 651 39.05 -25.73 -12.11
C ASN A 651 39.06 -24.58 -11.08
N LEU A 652 38.55 -24.85 -9.88
CA LEU A 652 38.61 -23.92 -8.75
C LEU A 652 39.63 -24.38 -7.70
N GLU A 653 40.27 -23.42 -7.03
CA GLU A 653 41.21 -23.68 -5.94
C GLU A 653 40.50 -24.18 -4.67
N ARG A 654 39.20 -23.94 -4.57
CA ARG A 654 38.32 -24.37 -3.48
C ARG A 654 36.94 -24.69 -4.03
N GLY A 655 36.27 -25.70 -3.48
CA GLY A 655 34.93 -26.13 -3.90
C GLY A 655 34.41 -27.28 -3.05
N GLU A 656 33.16 -27.65 -3.28
CA GLU A 656 32.44 -28.68 -2.49
C GLU A 656 32.82 -30.11 -2.91
N GLU A 657 33.29 -30.32 -4.15
CA GLU A 657 33.63 -31.62 -4.71
C GLU A 657 35.01 -31.53 -5.38
N ILE A 658 35.76 -32.64 -5.43
CA ILE A 658 37.05 -32.70 -6.14
C ILE A 658 36.79 -33.12 -7.59
N ASP A 659 37.33 -32.38 -8.56
CA ASP A 659 37.35 -32.81 -9.96
C ASP A 659 38.39 -33.91 -10.12
N LEU A 660 37.94 -35.15 -10.28
CA LEU A 660 38.82 -36.30 -10.42
C LEU A 660 39.74 -36.19 -11.64
N ASN A 661 39.31 -35.56 -12.73
CA ASN A 661 40.16 -35.40 -13.92
C ASN A 661 41.29 -34.40 -13.64
N ALA A 662 40.97 -33.24 -13.07
CA ALA A 662 41.98 -32.23 -12.70
C ALA A 662 42.92 -32.73 -11.59
N ALA A 663 42.41 -33.53 -10.64
CA ALA A 663 43.22 -34.15 -9.61
C ALA A 663 44.17 -35.24 -10.17
N VAL A 664 43.73 -35.99 -11.17
CA VAL A 664 44.58 -36.95 -11.89
C VAL A 664 45.67 -36.21 -12.67
N GLU A 665 45.34 -35.16 -13.40
CA GLU A 665 46.33 -34.32 -14.10
C GLU A 665 47.35 -33.70 -13.14
N ALA A 666 46.88 -33.10 -12.04
CA ALA A 666 47.76 -32.57 -10.99
C ALA A 666 48.66 -33.66 -10.39
N SER A 667 48.17 -34.90 -10.24
CA SER A 667 48.98 -36.02 -9.79
C SER A 667 49.99 -36.49 -10.84
N VAL A 668 49.68 -36.39 -12.13
CA VAL A 668 50.59 -36.70 -13.24
C VAL A 668 51.70 -35.65 -13.31
N ASP A 669 51.36 -34.37 -13.27
CA ASP A 669 52.31 -33.25 -13.30
C ASP A 669 53.29 -33.33 -12.12
N ARG A 670 52.77 -33.62 -10.92
CA ARG A 670 53.59 -33.81 -9.73
C ARG A 670 54.57 -34.98 -9.87
N LYS A 671 54.17 -36.08 -10.49
CA LYS A 671 55.06 -37.23 -10.77
C LYS A 671 56.05 -36.93 -11.90
N ALA A 672 55.71 -36.05 -12.83
CA ALA A 672 56.57 -35.58 -13.91
C ALA A 672 57.55 -34.48 -13.47
N GLY A 673 57.53 -34.04 -12.21
CA GLY A 673 58.40 -32.99 -11.67
C GLY A 673 57.97 -31.57 -12.06
N GLN A 674 56.76 -31.39 -12.57
CA GLN A 674 56.17 -30.09 -12.89
C GLN A 674 55.38 -29.55 -11.68
N SER A 675 55.14 -28.24 -11.67
CA SER A 675 54.31 -27.60 -10.63
C SER A 675 52.83 -27.88 -10.93
N PRO A 676 52.13 -28.67 -10.10
CA PRO A 676 50.74 -29.02 -10.36
C PRO A 676 49.79 -27.85 -10.11
N SER A 677 48.68 -27.80 -10.84
CA SER A 677 47.62 -26.82 -10.62
C SER A 677 46.88 -27.07 -9.30
N GLU A 678 46.65 -26.03 -8.51
CA GLU A 678 45.86 -26.12 -7.27
C GLU A 678 44.34 -26.10 -7.54
N LYS A 679 43.94 -25.90 -8.81
CA LYS A 679 42.56 -25.78 -9.26
C LYS A 679 41.88 -27.15 -9.45
N ILE A 680 41.83 -27.96 -8.40
CA ILE A 680 41.30 -29.34 -8.46
C ILE A 680 39.86 -29.48 -7.95
N TYR A 681 39.19 -28.39 -7.60
CA TYR A 681 37.86 -28.42 -7.01
C TYR A 681 36.77 -27.97 -7.98
N ILE A 682 35.55 -28.44 -7.69
CA ILE A 682 34.30 -28.10 -8.36
C ILE A 682 33.38 -27.42 -7.35
N GLU A 683 32.80 -26.29 -7.75
CA GLU A 683 31.70 -25.66 -7.03
C GLU A 683 30.38 -25.94 -7.75
N LYS A 684 29.35 -26.30 -6.97
CA LYS A 684 27.99 -26.54 -7.47
C LYS A 684 27.20 -25.25 -7.38
N ASN A 685 27.18 -24.48 -8.47
CA ASN A 685 26.42 -23.24 -8.48
C ASN A 685 24.96 -23.53 -8.88
N ARG A 686 24.02 -23.24 -7.97
CA ARG A 686 22.58 -23.22 -8.25
C ARG A 686 22.20 -21.89 -8.88
N LYS A 687 21.81 -21.92 -10.15
CA LYS A 687 21.00 -20.84 -10.71
C LYS A 687 19.55 -21.12 -10.36
N ASP A 688 19.07 -20.57 -9.24
CA ASP A 688 17.64 -20.57 -8.94
C ASP A 688 16.93 -19.66 -9.94
N ARG A 689 16.08 -20.26 -10.77
CA ARG A 689 15.20 -19.60 -11.73
C ARG A 689 13.94 -19.18 -10.95
N ASP A 690 13.88 -17.90 -10.58
CA ASP A 690 12.82 -17.31 -9.77
C ASP A 690 12.18 -16.13 -10.54
N PHE A 691 11.24 -16.48 -11.42
CA PHE A 691 10.56 -15.58 -12.35
C PHE A 691 9.06 -15.59 -12.06
N SER A 692 8.45 -14.40 -12.00
CA SER A 692 7.00 -14.24 -12.10
C SER A 692 6.66 -13.54 -13.41
N THR A 693 5.73 -14.09 -14.19
CA THR A 693 5.30 -13.49 -15.47
C THR A 693 3.81 -13.20 -15.47
N LEU A 694 3.41 -11.95 -15.72
CA LEU A 694 2.03 -11.56 -15.94
C LEU A 694 1.78 -11.33 -17.43
N PHE A 695 0.79 -12.04 -17.98
CA PHE A 695 0.26 -11.78 -19.32
C PHE A 695 -0.95 -10.86 -19.22
N LEU A 696 -0.87 -9.71 -19.87
CA LEU A 696 -1.93 -8.72 -19.94
C LEU A 696 -2.48 -8.69 -21.37
N LEU A 697 -3.69 -9.21 -21.54
CA LEU A 697 -4.38 -9.31 -22.83
C LEU A 697 -5.29 -8.10 -23.06
N ASP A 698 -5.16 -7.46 -24.21
CA ASP A 698 -6.10 -6.46 -24.67
C ASP A 698 -7.38 -7.13 -25.17
N MET A 699 -8.53 -6.77 -24.60
CA MET A 699 -9.83 -7.29 -25.00
C MET A 699 -10.66 -6.20 -25.70
N SER A 700 -10.05 -5.24 -26.37
CA SER A 700 -10.76 -4.13 -27.05
C SER A 700 -11.39 -4.52 -28.39
N ALA A 701 -12.23 -3.63 -28.95
CA ALA A 701 -13.03 -3.88 -30.15
C ALA A 701 -12.19 -4.18 -31.41
N SER A 702 -10.94 -3.71 -31.47
CA SER A 702 -10.03 -4.02 -32.59
C SER A 702 -9.77 -5.52 -32.71
N THR A 703 -9.86 -6.26 -31.60
CA THR A 703 -9.58 -7.70 -31.57
C THR A 703 -10.67 -8.54 -32.26
N ASP A 704 -11.79 -7.91 -32.66
CA ASP A 704 -12.88 -8.52 -33.42
C ASP A 704 -12.63 -8.55 -34.94
N GLU A 705 -11.52 -7.97 -35.42
CA GLU A 705 -11.15 -8.01 -36.84
C GLU A 705 -10.76 -9.43 -37.32
N TRP A 706 -11.07 -9.71 -38.59
CA TRP A 706 -10.73 -10.97 -39.27
C TRP A 706 -9.37 -10.82 -39.95
N VAL A 707 -8.55 -11.87 -39.90
CA VAL A 707 -7.13 -11.86 -40.33
C VAL A 707 -6.88 -11.42 -41.78
N GLU A 708 -7.85 -11.51 -42.69
CA GLU A 708 -7.67 -11.19 -44.12
C GLU A 708 -8.25 -9.85 -44.62
N GLY A 709 -8.81 -9.00 -43.77
CA GLY A 709 -9.11 -7.60 -44.10
C GLY A 709 -10.19 -7.34 -45.18
N LYS A 710 -11.30 -6.69 -44.76
CA LYS A 710 -12.32 -5.96 -45.54
C LYS A 710 -13.22 -6.74 -46.55
N ASN A 711 -14.51 -6.78 -46.20
CA ASN A 711 -15.68 -6.76 -47.09
C ASN A 711 -15.61 -7.64 -48.35
N ARG A 712 -15.82 -8.94 -48.21
CA ARG A 712 -16.45 -9.74 -49.27
C ARG A 712 -17.63 -10.51 -48.70
N LYS A 713 -18.82 -10.29 -49.27
CA LYS A 713 -19.96 -11.19 -49.06
C LYS A 713 -19.53 -12.61 -49.44
N PRO A 714 -19.88 -13.64 -48.66
CA PRO A 714 -19.43 -14.99 -48.94
C PRO A 714 -20.26 -15.56 -50.09
N GLU A 715 -19.66 -15.66 -51.29
CA GLU A 715 -20.07 -16.63 -52.30
C GLU A 715 -18.93 -17.65 -52.48
N ILE A 716 -19.12 -18.79 -51.82
CA ILE A 716 -18.77 -20.17 -52.23
C ILE A 716 -17.29 -20.50 -52.52
N LEU A 717 -16.59 -21.11 -51.55
CA LEU A 717 -16.12 -22.53 -51.51
C LEU A 717 -15.10 -22.71 -50.36
N ALA A 718 -15.17 -23.86 -49.69
CA ALA A 718 -14.52 -24.17 -48.41
C ALA A 718 -12.99 -24.32 -48.47
N GLN A 719 -12.28 -23.88 -47.41
CA GLN A 719 -11.50 -24.73 -46.48
C GLN A 719 -10.48 -24.01 -45.57
N GLU A 720 -10.46 -22.69 -45.50
CA GLU A 720 -9.79 -21.98 -44.40
C GLU A 720 -10.83 -21.17 -43.64
N LYS A 721 -11.16 -21.58 -42.41
CA LYS A 721 -12.00 -20.76 -41.53
C LYS A 721 -11.19 -19.51 -41.22
N GLU A 722 -11.58 -18.37 -41.79
CA GLU A 722 -11.11 -17.06 -41.33
C GLU A 722 -11.31 -17.02 -39.80
N LYS A 723 -10.22 -16.81 -39.05
CA LYS A 723 -10.24 -16.69 -37.58
C LYS A 723 -10.24 -15.22 -37.21
N LYS A 724 -10.84 -14.88 -36.07
CA LYS A 724 -10.70 -13.54 -35.48
C LYS A 724 -9.36 -13.41 -34.77
N ILE A 725 -8.83 -12.19 -34.66
CA ILE A 725 -7.56 -11.94 -33.97
C ILE A 725 -7.62 -12.43 -32.52
N ILE A 726 -8.71 -12.14 -31.80
CA ILE A 726 -8.91 -12.61 -30.42
C ILE A 726 -8.86 -14.14 -30.29
N ASP A 727 -9.33 -14.89 -31.29
CA ASP A 727 -9.31 -16.36 -31.23
C ASP A 727 -7.87 -16.88 -31.37
N ILE A 728 -7.04 -16.21 -32.16
CA ILE A 728 -5.62 -16.54 -32.31
C ILE A 728 -4.84 -16.16 -31.04
N GLU A 729 -5.17 -15.04 -30.39
CA GLU A 729 -4.58 -14.66 -29.11
C GLU A 729 -4.92 -15.68 -28.01
N LYS A 730 -6.17 -16.16 -27.96
CA LYS A 730 -6.56 -17.27 -27.07
C LYS A 730 -5.78 -18.55 -27.38
N GLU A 731 -5.64 -18.91 -28.65
CA GLU A 731 -4.87 -20.09 -29.07
C GLU A 731 -3.40 -19.97 -28.62
N ALA A 732 -2.79 -18.79 -28.77
CA ALA A 732 -1.43 -18.53 -28.32
C ALA A 732 -1.29 -18.61 -26.79
N LEU A 733 -2.26 -18.08 -26.04
CA LEU A 733 -2.30 -18.17 -24.58
C LEU A 733 -2.41 -19.62 -24.11
N VAL A 734 -3.22 -20.45 -24.78
CA VAL A 734 -3.34 -21.89 -24.46
C VAL A 734 -2.01 -22.61 -24.67
N VAL A 735 -1.37 -22.43 -25.83
CA VAL A 735 -0.07 -23.05 -26.13
C VAL A 735 1.00 -22.59 -25.14
N MET A 736 0.97 -21.32 -24.74
CA MET A 736 1.90 -20.76 -23.76
C MET A 736 1.65 -21.29 -22.35
N ALA A 737 0.40 -21.36 -21.90
CA ALA A 737 0.07 -21.89 -20.57
C ALA A 737 0.57 -23.33 -20.41
N GLU A 738 0.37 -24.18 -21.41
CA GLU A 738 0.91 -25.55 -21.43
C GLU A 738 2.44 -25.60 -21.36
N ALA A 739 3.12 -24.62 -21.96
CA ALA A 739 4.57 -24.53 -21.91
C ALA A 739 5.07 -24.07 -20.53
N LEU A 740 4.39 -23.12 -19.90
CA LEU A 740 4.74 -22.56 -18.59
C LEU A 740 4.50 -23.55 -17.46
N GLU A 741 3.41 -24.33 -17.52
CA GLU A 741 3.15 -25.42 -16.58
C GLU A 741 4.25 -26.48 -16.60
N GLU A 742 4.83 -26.75 -17.78
CA GLU A 742 5.95 -27.67 -17.87
C GLU A 742 7.19 -27.10 -17.16
N ILE A 743 7.53 -25.81 -17.32
CA ILE A 743 8.70 -25.19 -16.67
C ILE A 743 8.54 -25.10 -15.15
N GLY A 744 7.33 -24.79 -14.68
CA GLY A 744 7.02 -24.50 -13.27
C GLY A 744 7.30 -23.06 -12.85
N ASP A 745 7.36 -22.10 -13.79
CA ASP A 745 7.45 -20.66 -13.48
C ASP A 745 6.08 -20.15 -12.98
N GLU A 746 6.07 -19.18 -12.06
CA GLU A 746 4.81 -18.55 -11.63
C GLU A 746 4.28 -17.61 -12.72
N TYR A 747 3.01 -17.77 -13.10
CA TYR A 747 2.39 -16.87 -14.07
C TYR A 747 0.93 -16.55 -13.77
N ALA A 748 0.48 -15.39 -14.25
CA ALA A 748 -0.90 -14.93 -14.20
C ALA A 748 -1.36 -14.43 -15.57
N ILE A 749 -2.66 -14.53 -15.83
CA ILE A 749 -3.29 -14.07 -17.06
C ILE A 749 -4.44 -13.14 -16.67
N TYR A 750 -4.36 -11.91 -17.15
CA TYR A 750 -5.41 -10.91 -16.98
C TYR A 750 -5.78 -10.29 -18.32
N GLY A 751 -7.05 -9.90 -18.46
CA GLY A 751 -7.55 -9.15 -19.60
C GLY A 751 -7.91 -7.72 -19.20
N PHE A 752 -7.92 -6.77 -20.13
CA PHE A 752 -8.43 -5.43 -19.86
C PHE A 752 -9.27 -4.89 -21.01
N SER A 753 -10.21 -4.01 -20.66
CA SER A 753 -10.99 -3.22 -21.62
C SER A 753 -11.34 -1.86 -21.00
N GLY A 754 -11.46 -0.82 -21.82
CA GLY A 754 -11.79 0.53 -21.37
C GLY A 754 -13.10 1.04 -21.97
N TYR A 755 -13.85 1.82 -21.19
CA TYR A 755 -14.89 2.71 -21.68
C TYR A 755 -14.81 4.03 -20.93
N GLY A 756 -13.81 4.81 -21.29
CA GLY A 756 -13.50 6.08 -20.68
C GLY A 756 -12.94 5.92 -19.27
N ARG A 757 -12.55 7.05 -18.68
CA ARG A 757 -11.84 7.07 -17.40
C ARG A 757 -12.62 6.48 -16.24
N LYS A 758 -13.95 6.44 -16.31
CA LYS A 758 -14.80 5.95 -15.21
C LYS A 758 -15.11 4.45 -15.28
N GLU A 759 -14.85 3.80 -16.41
CA GLU A 759 -15.22 2.40 -16.64
C GLU A 759 -14.07 1.66 -17.31
N VAL A 760 -12.93 1.55 -16.62
CA VAL A 760 -11.88 0.61 -17.00
C VAL A 760 -12.19 -0.73 -16.34
N GLU A 761 -12.20 -1.80 -17.12
CA GLU A 761 -12.54 -3.14 -16.66
C GLU A 761 -11.30 -4.02 -16.74
N PHE A 762 -11.04 -4.76 -15.66
CA PHE A 762 -9.90 -5.65 -15.54
C PHE A 762 -10.41 -7.06 -15.21
N TYR A 763 -10.08 -8.01 -16.07
CA TYR A 763 -10.62 -9.36 -16.05
C TYR A 763 -9.60 -10.34 -15.49
N ALA A 764 -9.91 -10.97 -14.36
CA ALA A 764 -9.13 -12.06 -13.80
C ALA A 764 -9.44 -13.37 -14.54
N ILE A 765 -8.50 -13.81 -15.39
CA ILE A 765 -8.61 -15.09 -16.11
C ILE A 765 -7.90 -16.18 -15.30
N LYS A 766 -6.67 -15.92 -14.85
CA LYS A 766 -5.88 -16.78 -13.97
C LYS A 766 -5.02 -15.92 -13.04
N ASP A 767 -5.16 -16.09 -11.72
CA ASP A 767 -4.23 -15.48 -10.76
C ASP A 767 -2.94 -16.32 -10.62
N PHE A 768 -1.89 -15.75 -10.03
CA PHE A 768 -0.61 -16.44 -9.78
C PHE A 768 -0.78 -17.67 -8.88
N GLN A 769 -1.65 -17.60 -7.86
CA GLN A 769 -1.89 -18.70 -6.92
C GLN A 769 -2.87 -19.76 -7.46
N GLU A 770 -3.54 -19.48 -8.58
CA GLU A 770 -4.53 -20.37 -9.16
C GLU A 770 -3.86 -21.39 -10.09
N GLU A 771 -4.16 -22.67 -9.89
CA GLU A 771 -3.68 -23.76 -10.75
C GLU A 771 -4.38 -23.72 -12.11
N TYR A 772 -3.66 -24.08 -13.18
CA TYR A 772 -4.20 -24.17 -14.53
C TYR A 772 -5.07 -25.43 -14.70
N GLY A 773 -6.32 -25.33 -14.26
CA GLY A 773 -7.34 -26.37 -14.40
C GLY A 773 -8.47 -26.00 -15.37
N ASP A 774 -9.50 -26.85 -15.42
CA ASP A 774 -10.64 -26.70 -16.34
C ASP A 774 -11.40 -25.38 -16.18
N ARG A 775 -11.39 -24.80 -14.97
CA ARG A 775 -11.97 -23.47 -14.71
C ARG A 775 -11.26 -22.36 -15.49
N VAL A 776 -9.94 -22.34 -15.47
CA VAL A 776 -9.14 -21.35 -16.20
C VAL A 776 -9.29 -21.57 -17.71
N LYS A 777 -9.28 -22.82 -18.16
CA LYS A 777 -9.54 -23.18 -19.57
C LYS A 777 -10.91 -22.67 -20.05
N GLY A 778 -11.95 -22.85 -19.24
CA GLY A 778 -13.28 -22.32 -19.53
C GLY A 778 -13.35 -20.79 -19.53
N ARG A 779 -12.56 -20.10 -18.69
CA ARG A 779 -12.46 -18.63 -18.71
C ARG A 779 -11.78 -18.12 -19.99
N ILE A 780 -10.74 -18.81 -20.46
CA ILE A 780 -10.06 -18.47 -21.72
C ILE A 780 -11.03 -18.55 -22.91
N GLU A 781 -11.91 -19.56 -22.94
CA GLU A 781 -12.94 -19.70 -23.99
C GLU A 781 -13.85 -18.46 -24.09
N LYS A 782 -14.29 -17.96 -22.92
CA LYS A 782 -15.24 -16.85 -22.79
C LYS A 782 -14.65 -15.45 -22.98
N ILE A 783 -13.35 -15.32 -23.18
CA ILE A 783 -12.73 -14.05 -23.57
C ILE A 783 -13.43 -13.55 -24.85
N LYS A 784 -13.91 -12.31 -24.87
CA LYS A 784 -14.57 -11.71 -26.03
C LYS A 784 -14.04 -10.29 -26.25
N PRO A 785 -13.99 -9.82 -27.51
CA PRO A 785 -13.76 -8.42 -27.81
C PRO A 785 -14.81 -7.55 -27.14
N GLN A 786 -14.37 -6.46 -26.53
CA GLN A 786 -15.17 -5.49 -25.82
C GLN A 786 -14.94 -4.09 -26.41
N ARG A 787 -14.84 -3.05 -25.57
CA ARG A 787 -14.99 -1.65 -26.00
C ARG A 787 -13.66 -1.05 -26.47
N SER A 788 -13.06 -0.14 -25.70
CA SER A 788 -11.88 0.64 -26.08
C SER A 788 -10.65 0.24 -25.26
N THR A 789 -9.53 0.95 -25.45
CA THR A 789 -8.21 0.53 -25.01
C THR A 789 -7.54 1.60 -24.13
N ARG A 790 -7.72 1.50 -22.80
CA ARG A 790 -7.08 2.39 -21.81
C ARG A 790 -5.87 1.72 -21.13
N MET A 791 -4.78 1.54 -21.89
CA MET A 791 -3.63 0.73 -21.45
C MET A 791 -2.94 1.26 -20.19
N GLY A 792 -2.72 2.57 -20.05
CA GLY A 792 -1.94 3.13 -18.94
C GLY A 792 -2.52 2.75 -17.56
N THR A 793 -3.84 2.82 -17.41
CA THR A 793 -4.53 2.40 -16.17
C THR A 793 -4.37 0.89 -15.91
N ALA A 794 -4.54 0.06 -16.95
CA ALA A 794 -4.41 -1.39 -16.84
C ALA A 794 -2.98 -1.82 -16.49
N ILE A 795 -1.96 -1.17 -17.08
CA ILE A 795 -0.55 -1.43 -16.80
C ILE A 795 -0.21 -1.07 -15.35
N ARG A 796 -0.68 0.08 -14.85
CA ARG A 796 -0.47 0.48 -13.44
C ARG A 796 -1.08 -0.52 -12.48
N HIS A 797 -2.27 -1.02 -12.79
CA HIS A 797 -2.94 -2.03 -11.98
C HIS A 797 -2.21 -3.37 -12.00
N ALA A 798 -1.81 -3.85 -13.19
CA ALA A 798 -1.01 -5.06 -13.34
C ALA A 798 0.35 -4.96 -12.62
N ALA A 799 1.01 -3.79 -12.72
CA ALA A 799 2.25 -3.52 -12.02
C ALA A 799 2.08 -3.57 -10.49
N GLU A 800 0.93 -3.13 -9.96
CA GLU A 800 0.62 -3.23 -8.53
C GLU A 800 0.42 -4.69 -8.08
N LYS A 801 -0.32 -5.49 -8.86
CA LYS A 801 -0.49 -6.93 -8.60
C LYS A 801 0.86 -7.69 -8.60
N MET A 802 1.82 -7.26 -9.43
CA MET A 802 3.17 -7.83 -9.45
C MET A 802 4.11 -7.27 -8.38
N ALA A 803 3.90 -6.04 -7.91
CA ALA A 803 4.76 -5.41 -6.91
C ALA A 803 4.79 -6.23 -5.60
N GLY A 804 3.68 -6.86 -5.23
CA GLY A 804 3.55 -7.72 -4.04
C GLY A 804 4.29 -9.07 -4.09
N ARG A 805 4.89 -9.46 -5.21
CA ARG A 805 5.60 -10.76 -5.36
C ARG A 805 7.07 -10.69 -4.91
N GLU A 806 7.60 -11.79 -4.38
CA GLU A 806 8.99 -11.86 -3.90
C GLU A 806 10.01 -12.29 -4.98
N SER A 807 9.55 -12.67 -6.18
CA SER A 807 10.44 -13.18 -7.22
C SER A 807 11.50 -12.20 -7.69
N LYS A 808 12.71 -12.72 -7.93
CA LYS A 808 13.89 -11.95 -8.39
C LYS A 808 13.67 -11.22 -9.71
N ILE A 809 13.01 -11.86 -10.67
CA ILE A 809 12.72 -11.26 -11.98
C ILE A 809 11.21 -11.25 -12.21
N LYS A 810 10.66 -10.08 -12.52
CA LYS A 810 9.24 -9.87 -12.75
C LYS A 810 9.01 -9.39 -14.18
N ASN A 811 8.23 -10.13 -14.95
CA ASN A 811 7.94 -9.84 -16.35
C ASN A 811 6.46 -9.48 -16.53
N LEU A 812 6.19 -8.38 -17.24
CA LEU A 812 4.85 -7.99 -17.69
C LEU A 812 4.83 -8.06 -19.22
N ILE A 813 4.10 -9.02 -19.77
CA ILE A 813 3.94 -9.20 -21.21
C ILE A 813 2.57 -8.66 -21.62
N LEU A 814 2.57 -7.53 -22.35
CA LEU A 814 1.37 -6.94 -22.92
C LEU A 814 1.15 -7.52 -24.32
N ILE A 815 -0.03 -8.10 -24.55
CA ILE A 815 -0.48 -8.57 -25.86
C ILE A 815 -1.60 -7.64 -26.28
N SER A 816 -1.37 -6.83 -27.31
CA SER A 816 -2.36 -5.90 -27.83
C SER A 816 -2.26 -5.76 -29.34
N ASP A 817 -3.40 -5.77 -29.99
CA ASP A 817 -3.54 -5.68 -31.44
C ASP A 817 -3.54 -4.24 -31.96
N GLY A 818 -3.35 -3.23 -31.11
CA GLY A 818 -3.60 -1.86 -31.54
C GLY A 818 -3.00 -0.76 -30.68
N TYR A 819 -3.32 0.45 -31.14
CA TYR A 819 -2.89 1.71 -30.57
C TYR A 819 -3.71 2.03 -29.30
N PRO A 820 -3.10 2.53 -28.20
CA PRO A 820 -3.86 2.93 -27.02
C PRO A 820 -4.84 4.06 -27.37
N GLN A 821 -6.14 3.78 -27.34
CA GLN A 821 -7.17 4.78 -27.63
C GLN A 821 -8.46 4.49 -26.86
N ASP A 822 -9.00 5.54 -26.25
CA ASP A 822 -10.26 5.55 -25.52
C ASP A 822 -11.07 6.78 -25.92
N TYR A 823 -12.38 6.80 -25.67
CA TYR A 823 -13.24 7.86 -26.18
C TYR A 823 -13.03 9.22 -25.50
N ASP A 824 -12.50 9.24 -24.27
CA ASP A 824 -12.22 10.45 -23.47
C ASP A 824 -10.72 10.67 -23.18
N TYR A 825 -9.83 10.06 -23.99
CA TYR A 825 -8.41 10.41 -23.97
C TYR A 825 -8.18 11.76 -24.65
N GLY A 826 -7.67 12.74 -23.90
CA GLY A 826 -7.47 14.11 -24.37
C GLY A 826 -8.77 14.86 -24.66
N GLU A 827 -8.65 16.12 -25.06
CA GLU A 827 -9.81 16.94 -25.51
C GLU A 827 -10.24 16.58 -26.94
N ASP A 828 -9.30 16.14 -27.77
CA ASP A 828 -9.53 15.72 -29.16
C ASP A 828 -9.24 14.23 -29.31
N ARG A 829 -10.27 13.45 -29.64
CA ARG A 829 -10.17 12.00 -29.87
C ARG A 829 -9.22 11.64 -31.01
N SER A 830 -8.97 12.58 -31.94
CA SER A 830 -8.04 12.39 -33.04
C SER A 830 -6.58 12.62 -32.65
N ASP A 831 -6.33 13.32 -31.53
CA ASP A 831 -4.99 13.49 -30.99
C ASP A 831 -4.59 12.24 -30.21
N LYS A 832 -3.76 11.44 -30.87
CA LYS A 832 -3.32 10.16 -30.36
C LYS A 832 -2.11 10.27 -29.42
N GLU A 833 -1.47 11.43 -29.34
CA GLU A 833 -0.22 11.62 -28.58
C GLU A 833 -0.45 11.53 -27.06
N TYR A 834 -1.61 11.98 -26.57
CA TYR A 834 -1.97 11.90 -25.14
C TYR A 834 -1.90 10.45 -24.63
N ALA A 835 -2.56 9.52 -25.33
CA ALA A 835 -2.64 8.13 -24.92
C ALA A 835 -1.28 7.40 -24.99
N LEU A 836 -0.43 7.77 -25.95
CA LEU A 836 0.94 7.25 -26.01
C LEU A 836 1.77 7.71 -24.83
N GLN A 837 1.72 9.00 -24.50
CA GLN A 837 2.50 9.56 -23.41
C GLN A 837 2.07 8.97 -22.06
N ASP A 838 0.77 8.82 -21.79
CA ASP A 838 0.31 8.16 -20.56
C ASP A 838 0.79 6.70 -20.48
N THR A 839 0.71 5.96 -21.59
CA THR A 839 1.12 4.56 -21.61
C THR A 839 2.65 4.41 -21.48
N LEU A 840 3.43 5.29 -22.11
CA LEU A 840 4.89 5.39 -21.93
C LEU A 840 5.23 5.58 -20.45
N ILE A 841 4.60 6.54 -19.79
CA ILE A 841 4.85 6.82 -18.36
C ILE A 841 4.42 5.65 -17.48
N ALA A 842 3.31 4.98 -17.77
CA ALA A 842 2.90 3.76 -17.06
C ALA A 842 3.92 2.61 -17.19
N LEU A 843 4.53 2.44 -18.37
CA LEU A 843 5.58 1.46 -18.61
C LEU A 843 6.88 1.83 -17.88
N GLU A 844 7.25 3.11 -17.84
CA GLU A 844 8.39 3.59 -17.05
C GLU A 844 8.16 3.38 -15.54
N GLU A 845 6.94 3.64 -15.05
CA GLU A 845 6.56 3.38 -13.65
C GLU A 845 6.72 1.90 -13.29
N ALA A 846 6.29 1.00 -14.16
CA ALA A 846 6.54 -0.44 -13.99
C ALA A 846 8.05 -0.72 -13.97
N GLY A 847 8.83 -0.12 -14.87
CA GLY A 847 10.29 -0.23 -14.89
C GLY A 847 10.94 0.24 -13.57
N ARG A 848 10.46 1.33 -12.96
CA ARG A 848 10.93 1.82 -11.65
C ARG A 848 10.64 0.82 -10.52
N LYS A 849 9.59 0.02 -10.64
CA LYS A 849 9.26 -1.11 -9.75
C LYS A 849 10.06 -2.39 -10.06
N GLN A 850 11.10 -2.30 -10.90
CA GLN A 850 11.93 -3.43 -11.36
C GLN A 850 11.11 -4.50 -12.12
N ILE A 851 10.05 -4.06 -12.80
CA ILE A 851 9.22 -4.91 -13.67
C ILE A 851 9.70 -4.76 -15.11
N HIS A 852 10.06 -5.87 -15.73
CA HIS A 852 10.45 -5.95 -17.13
C HIS A 852 9.21 -6.03 -18.01
N THR A 853 8.90 -4.94 -18.70
CA THR A 853 7.75 -4.86 -19.61
C THR A 853 8.14 -5.26 -21.03
N PHE A 854 7.34 -6.11 -21.68
CA PHE A 854 7.50 -6.49 -23.08
C PHE A 854 6.16 -6.40 -23.81
N CYS A 855 6.10 -5.73 -24.97
CA CYS A 855 4.87 -5.60 -25.75
C CYS A 855 4.92 -6.46 -27.01
N ILE A 856 3.87 -7.22 -27.27
CA ILE A 856 3.67 -7.95 -28.51
C ILE A 856 2.47 -7.32 -29.20
N THR A 857 2.66 -6.89 -30.43
CA THR A 857 1.57 -6.41 -31.27
C THR A 857 1.47 -7.17 -32.58
N VAL A 858 0.25 -7.26 -33.06
CA VAL A 858 -0.12 -7.91 -34.31
C VAL A 858 -0.49 -6.88 -35.41
N ASP A 859 -0.41 -5.59 -35.08
CA ASP A 859 -0.61 -4.50 -36.04
C ASP A 859 0.64 -4.26 -36.89
N ARG A 860 0.48 -4.29 -38.22
CA ARG A 860 1.56 -3.97 -39.18
C ARG A 860 2.08 -2.54 -39.03
N ALA A 861 1.25 -1.60 -38.58
CA ALA A 861 1.65 -0.22 -38.25
C ALA A 861 2.24 -0.10 -36.83
N GLY A 862 2.36 -1.21 -36.09
CA GLY A 862 2.89 -1.33 -34.74
C GLY A 862 4.21 -0.59 -34.50
N HIS A 863 5.10 -0.62 -35.49
CA HIS A 863 6.43 -0.03 -35.38
C HIS A 863 6.43 1.47 -35.12
N ASP A 864 5.47 2.22 -35.65
CA ASP A 864 5.51 3.68 -35.61
C ASP A 864 5.19 4.23 -34.22
N TYR A 865 4.27 3.58 -33.51
CA TYR A 865 3.84 4.02 -32.18
C TYR A 865 4.60 3.34 -31.05
N LEU A 866 4.93 2.04 -31.18
CA LEU A 866 5.69 1.34 -30.15
C LEU A 866 7.10 1.92 -29.96
N ARG A 867 7.73 2.43 -31.03
CA ARG A 867 9.02 3.14 -30.92
C ARG A 867 8.97 4.39 -30.05
N LYS A 868 7.81 5.05 -29.96
CA LYS A 868 7.61 6.21 -29.07
C LYS A 868 7.39 5.78 -27.62
N MET A 869 6.82 4.58 -27.40
CA MET A 869 6.46 4.08 -26.07
C MET A 869 7.56 3.24 -25.41
N MET A 870 8.41 2.58 -26.19
CA MET A 870 9.43 1.69 -25.64
C MET A 870 10.62 1.44 -26.59
N PRO A 871 11.79 1.08 -26.04
CA PRO A 871 12.95 0.74 -26.84
C PRO A 871 12.70 -0.46 -27.77
N PRO A 872 13.38 -0.56 -28.93
CA PRO A 872 13.24 -1.69 -29.87
C PRO A 872 13.52 -3.07 -29.29
N SER A 873 14.22 -3.16 -28.15
CA SER A 873 14.49 -4.42 -27.45
C SER A 873 13.31 -4.92 -26.61
N ARG A 874 12.27 -4.10 -26.41
CA ARG A 874 11.13 -4.38 -25.51
C ARG A 874 9.81 -4.59 -26.23
N TYR A 875 9.80 -4.63 -27.56
CA TYR A 875 8.59 -4.99 -28.30
C TYR A 875 8.87 -5.89 -29.50
N LEU A 876 7.82 -6.58 -29.95
CA LEU A 876 7.79 -7.31 -31.21
C LEU A 876 6.52 -6.98 -31.99
N VAL A 877 6.68 -6.74 -33.29
CA VAL A 877 5.58 -6.63 -34.25
C VAL A 877 5.54 -7.92 -35.06
N ILE A 878 4.41 -8.61 -35.05
CA ILE A 878 4.19 -9.84 -35.81
C ILE A 878 3.43 -9.50 -37.08
N GLU A 879 4.02 -9.73 -38.26
CA GLU A 879 3.42 -9.37 -39.55
C GLU A 879 2.24 -10.27 -39.94
N GLU A 880 2.26 -11.53 -39.48
CA GLU A 880 1.25 -12.55 -39.72
C GLU A 880 0.64 -13.02 -38.39
N THR A 881 -0.61 -12.63 -38.14
CA THR A 881 -1.34 -12.94 -36.89
C THR A 881 -1.32 -14.43 -36.57
N ALA A 882 -1.49 -15.30 -37.58
CA ALA A 882 -1.49 -16.75 -37.45
C ALA A 882 -0.17 -17.34 -36.93
N ALA A 883 0.93 -16.59 -36.97
CA ALA A 883 2.22 -17.01 -36.42
C ALA A 883 2.34 -16.79 -34.90
N LEU A 884 1.44 -16.02 -34.27
CA LEU A 884 1.51 -15.67 -32.84
C LEU A 884 1.66 -16.90 -31.90
N PRO A 885 0.88 -18.00 -32.05
CA PRO A 885 1.06 -19.20 -31.21
C PRO A 885 2.44 -19.85 -31.31
N ARG A 886 3.14 -19.67 -32.45
CA ARG A 886 4.49 -20.21 -32.68
C ARG A 886 5.60 -19.29 -32.19
N GLU A 887 5.40 -17.98 -32.27
CA GLU A 887 6.41 -16.97 -31.90
C GLU A 887 6.40 -16.67 -30.39
N LEU A 888 5.24 -16.65 -29.75
CA LEU A 888 5.11 -16.31 -28.32
C LEU A 888 6.02 -17.16 -27.41
N PRO A 889 6.10 -18.50 -27.55
CA PRO A 889 7.01 -19.30 -26.73
C PRO A 889 8.50 -19.01 -27.02
N LYS A 890 8.87 -18.72 -28.27
CA LYS A 890 10.25 -18.37 -28.63
C LYS A 890 10.68 -17.04 -28.01
N ILE A 891 9.78 -16.07 -27.96
CA ILE A 891 10.01 -14.75 -27.34
C ILE A 891 10.24 -14.92 -25.84
N TYR A 892 9.37 -15.66 -25.17
CA TYR A 892 9.50 -15.89 -23.74
C TYR A 892 10.82 -16.57 -23.38
N ARG A 893 11.26 -17.54 -24.18
CA ARG A 893 12.61 -18.11 -24.05
C ARG A 893 13.68 -17.02 -24.11
N LYS A 894 13.65 -16.16 -25.13
CA LYS A 894 14.64 -15.09 -25.32
C LYS A 894 14.66 -14.06 -24.20
N LEU A 895 13.53 -13.88 -23.49
CA LEU A 895 13.40 -13.00 -22.33
C LEU A 895 13.87 -13.66 -21.01
N THR A 896 13.90 -14.99 -20.96
CA THR A 896 14.22 -15.76 -19.73
C THR A 896 15.60 -16.43 -19.76
N THR A 897 16.26 -16.50 -20.93
CA THR A 897 17.70 -16.84 -21.09
C THR A 897 18.57 -15.61 -21.18
#